data_AF-A0ABD1YAR6-F1
#
_entry.id   AF-A0ABD1YAR6-F1
#
_cell.length_a   1.000
_cell.length_b   1.000
_cell.length_c   1.000
_cell.angle_alpha   90.00
_cell.angle_beta   90.00
_cell.angle_gamma   90.00
#
_symmetry.space_group_name_H-M   'P 1'
#
loop_
_entity.id
_entity.type
_entity.pdbx_description
1 polymer ?
#
loop_
_entity_poly.entity_id
_entity_poly.type
_entity_poly.pdbx_seq_one_letter_code
_entity_poly.pdbx_strand_id
1 'polypeptide(L)'
;MRSSWDLTELTNVPQGFRIFIRLLPMEVGDKKLLVLHLKGFLVDCYHQYSRTDPCPNRRPHGQCNYFYVYKRPGADKFLKFCFKNFVVGVWSAAQEHNVMALSDFTFGPLKKKLAFIWTNAQCTDTGLTYPGKKKPLVRKELSKLWSGEHGVTWGKDVFGPSNTILIDDDPAKIEKNPPNTAILLKTYRVTDPEDDHLEKLQKYLGLLADAKDVQKYMETNPFELEEENSVKDPPSEAFKRDDSQALDLLIAKALSLKIIDESSSKSVMLLLNEAFRGSPHSESQLKGYALLLLQKYNEIIQLSDTSLALAESTVNSDSSSQDFERSQRQSEDDVLKVWWWELTARAKYYLGRLEEAHELLQKSKTVSRNCQIDSIIDVLNKDFPLSMSRIRDLLHQKVAGNEAFQAGKYTEAKEHYTAALACIGDSLPFFAVCFYNRAAAFQALRHVTDAIADCSQAIILEPMYTEAISKRAILYEKVRDYAQCCLDLQRLRTFLENQKLQVRIGQSTPGRLNRTEDLRQVQAWLAKAKAEMRKDYPLDYYMILGLEHRCTSADIKKAYKKAALKHHPDKVGQFISKGEGGVHVRRWKEISNEVQREADGLFKSIGQAYAVLSDPQERSDYDRKEDSRKLRANFGIYEIYRNAQEAPGRDGWKSSRG
;
A
#
# COMPACT_ATOMS: atom_id res chain seq x y z
N MET A 1 36.35 -30.53 4.50
CA MET A 1 35.80 -31.39 3.43
C MET A 1 35.43 -30.50 2.26
N ARG A 2 36.02 -30.76 1.09
CA ARG A 2 35.68 -30.09 -0.17
C ARG A 2 34.32 -30.60 -0.64
N SER A 3 33.38 -29.71 -0.98
CA SER A 3 32.32 -30.04 -1.93
C SER A 3 32.23 -28.90 -2.95
N SER A 4 32.53 -29.24 -4.20
CA SER A 4 32.32 -28.42 -5.38
C SER A 4 30.83 -28.30 -5.65
N TRP A 5 30.35 -27.08 -5.90
CA TRP A 5 29.05 -26.86 -6.53
C TRP A 5 29.28 -26.32 -7.93
N ASP A 6 28.64 -27.00 -8.88
CA ASP A 6 28.68 -26.79 -10.32
C ASP A 6 27.93 -25.49 -10.68
N LEU A 7 28.49 -24.72 -11.61
CA LEU A 7 28.09 -23.32 -11.91
C LEU A 7 27.18 -23.22 -13.15
N THR A 8 26.41 -24.26 -13.46
CA THR A 8 25.73 -24.41 -14.75
C THR A 8 24.22 -24.10 -14.76
N GLU A 9 23.58 -23.75 -13.64
CA GLU A 9 22.11 -23.52 -13.57
C GLU A 9 21.65 -22.05 -13.39
N LEU A 10 22.39 -21.05 -13.90
CA LEU A 10 21.97 -19.63 -13.83
C LEU A 10 21.91 -18.92 -15.19
N THR A 11 21.58 -19.62 -16.28
CA THR A 11 21.51 -19.02 -17.62
C THR A 11 20.11 -18.59 -18.10
N ASN A 12 19.04 -18.76 -17.29
CA ASN A 12 17.67 -18.37 -17.67
C ASN A 12 17.09 -17.19 -16.87
N VAL A 13 17.86 -16.11 -16.74
CA VAL A 13 17.36 -14.83 -16.22
C VAL A 13 17.19 -13.85 -17.38
N PRO A 14 16.00 -13.23 -17.60
CA PRO A 14 15.78 -12.24 -18.64
C PRO A 14 16.78 -11.09 -18.56
N GLN A 15 17.13 -10.52 -19.71
CA GLN A 15 18.25 -9.59 -19.93
C GLN A 15 18.17 -8.23 -19.19
N GLY A 16 17.23 -8.05 -18.26
CA GLY A 16 17.09 -6.88 -17.37
C GLY A 16 17.56 -7.09 -15.91
N PHE A 17 18.06 -8.26 -15.53
CA PHE A 17 18.41 -8.61 -14.14
C PHE A 17 19.91 -8.90 -13.92
N ARG A 18 20.82 -8.19 -14.60
CA ARG A 18 22.26 -8.24 -14.26
C ARG A 18 22.62 -7.15 -13.26
N ILE A 19 22.18 -7.30 -12.02
CA ILE A 19 22.85 -6.64 -10.88
C ILE A 19 23.82 -7.69 -10.31
N PHE A 20 25.11 -7.35 -10.23
CA PHE A 20 26.17 -8.23 -9.74
C PHE A 20 25.85 -8.76 -8.34
N ILE A 21 25.31 -9.99 -8.24
CA ILE A 21 25.30 -10.76 -7.00
C ILE A 21 26.71 -11.32 -6.84
N ARG A 22 27.55 -10.65 -6.07
CA ARG A 22 28.79 -11.27 -5.57
C ARG A 22 28.42 -12.14 -4.37
N LEU A 23 28.09 -13.40 -4.63
CA LEU A 23 28.23 -14.48 -3.64
C LEU A 23 29.73 -14.74 -3.45
N LEU A 24 30.43 -13.80 -2.82
CA LEU A 24 31.67 -14.13 -2.14
C LEU A 24 31.32 -14.35 -0.68
N PRO A 25 31.80 -15.42 -0.04
CA PRO A 25 31.89 -15.42 1.42
C PRO A 25 32.90 -14.32 1.76
N MET A 26 32.43 -13.09 1.92
CA MET A 26 33.29 -12.06 2.50
C MET A 26 33.52 -12.51 3.93
N GLU A 27 34.79 -12.60 4.33
CA GLU A 27 35.14 -12.54 5.74
C GLU A 27 34.68 -11.16 6.24
N VAL A 28 33.40 -11.05 6.57
CA VAL A 28 32.84 -9.95 7.35
C VAL A 28 33.45 -10.15 8.73
N GLY A 29 34.70 -9.70 8.92
CA GLY A 29 35.31 -9.62 10.24
C GLY A 29 34.52 -8.66 11.13
N ASP A 30 35.16 -8.06 12.13
CA ASP A 30 34.47 -7.15 13.08
C ASP A 30 34.02 -5.79 12.48
N LYS A 31 33.96 -5.65 11.15
CA LYS A 31 33.58 -4.41 10.46
C LYS A 31 32.07 -4.21 10.44
N LYS A 32 31.66 -2.99 10.77
CA LYS A 32 30.25 -2.53 10.68
C LYS A 32 29.82 -2.23 9.24
N LEU A 33 28.51 -2.25 9.02
CA LEU A 33 27.90 -1.86 7.74
C LEU A 33 27.65 -0.35 7.71
N LEU A 34 28.20 0.31 6.69
CA LEU A 34 28.00 1.74 6.42
C LEU A 34 27.27 1.92 5.10
N VAL A 35 26.07 2.50 5.15
CA VAL A 35 25.22 2.74 3.98
C VAL A 35 25.26 4.21 3.61
N LEU A 36 25.78 4.51 2.41
CA LEU A 36 26.03 5.88 1.96
C LEU A 36 24.97 6.35 0.96
N HIS A 37 24.47 7.58 1.16
CA HIS A 37 23.76 8.30 0.12
C HIS A 37 24.73 8.84 -0.98
N LEU A 38 24.20 9.35 -2.09
CA LEU A 38 25.00 9.90 -3.19
C LEU A 38 24.76 11.40 -3.34
N LYS A 39 23.69 11.78 -4.04
CA LYS A 39 23.37 13.17 -4.38
C LYS A 39 22.92 13.93 -3.14
N GLY A 40 23.57 15.05 -2.82
CA GLY A 40 23.33 15.81 -1.60
C GLY A 40 24.18 15.36 -0.42
N PHE A 41 24.91 14.24 -0.53
CA PHE A 41 25.88 13.81 0.48
C PHE A 41 27.32 13.80 -0.02
N LEU A 42 27.66 13.01 -1.05
CA LEU A 42 29.02 12.91 -1.61
C LEU A 42 29.24 13.84 -2.81
N VAL A 43 28.16 14.17 -3.51
CA VAL A 43 28.19 14.94 -4.76
C VAL A 43 26.95 15.83 -4.87
N ASP A 44 27.09 16.97 -5.53
CA ASP A 44 25.97 17.78 -6.02
C ASP A 44 25.89 17.68 -7.55
N CYS A 45 24.67 17.72 -8.09
CA CYS A 45 24.43 17.43 -9.50
C CYS A 45 23.40 18.38 -10.13
N TYR A 46 23.78 19.01 -11.24
CA TYR A 46 22.97 19.98 -11.99
C TYR A 46 22.75 19.52 -13.42
N HIS A 47 21.53 19.71 -13.92
CA HIS A 47 21.18 19.31 -15.28
C HIS A 47 21.82 20.25 -16.30
N GLN A 48 22.42 19.72 -17.36
CA GLN A 48 23.15 20.52 -18.36
C GLN A 48 22.29 21.58 -19.08
N TYR A 49 20.97 21.39 -19.11
CA TYR A 49 20.00 22.35 -19.68
C TYR A 49 19.37 23.29 -18.64
N SER A 50 19.87 23.30 -17.40
CA SER A 50 19.43 24.28 -16.40
C SER A 50 19.80 25.68 -16.88
N ARG A 51 18.83 26.61 -16.93
CA ARG A 51 19.05 28.00 -17.38
C ARG A 51 19.97 28.81 -16.47
N THR A 52 20.26 28.29 -15.29
CA THR A 52 21.16 28.88 -14.30
C THR A 52 22.31 27.93 -14.03
N ASP A 53 23.53 28.32 -14.41
CA ASP A 53 24.76 27.71 -13.86
C ASP A 53 24.87 28.17 -12.40
N PRO A 54 24.77 27.27 -11.41
CA PRO A 54 24.81 27.64 -10.00
C PRO A 54 26.17 28.17 -9.56
N CYS A 55 27.24 27.89 -10.29
CA CYS A 55 28.59 28.27 -9.90
C CYS A 55 29.49 28.48 -11.12
N PRO A 56 29.30 29.58 -11.88
CA PRO A 56 30.04 29.83 -13.14
C PRO A 56 31.56 29.89 -12.95
N ASN A 57 32.03 30.12 -11.71
CA ASN A 57 33.44 30.22 -11.36
C ASN A 57 34.08 28.86 -11.00
N ARG A 58 33.31 27.77 -10.90
CA ARG A 58 33.82 26.45 -10.50
C ARG A 58 33.52 25.43 -11.60
N ARG A 59 34.58 24.85 -12.18
CA ARG A 59 34.40 23.78 -13.18
C ARG A 59 33.84 22.50 -12.54
N PRO A 60 32.90 21.81 -13.20
CA PRO A 60 32.44 20.51 -12.74
C PRO A 60 33.59 19.50 -12.75
N HIS A 61 33.58 18.58 -11.79
CA HIS A 61 34.59 17.51 -11.71
C HIS A 61 34.38 16.46 -12.79
N GLY A 62 33.17 16.39 -13.36
CA GLY A 62 32.85 15.56 -14.50
C GLY A 62 31.38 15.67 -14.88
N GLN A 63 31.00 14.86 -15.86
CA GLN A 63 29.65 14.77 -16.36
C GLN A 63 29.19 13.31 -16.32
N CYS A 64 27.98 13.08 -15.81
CA CYS A 64 27.33 11.77 -15.76
C CYS A 64 25.97 11.90 -16.41
N ASN A 65 25.75 11.20 -17.53
CA ASN A 65 24.55 11.36 -18.36
C ASN A 65 24.32 12.85 -18.67
N TYR A 66 23.15 13.39 -18.32
CA TYR A 66 22.76 14.79 -18.53
C TYR A 66 23.10 15.72 -17.35
N PHE A 67 23.94 15.28 -16.40
CA PHE A 67 24.27 16.03 -15.19
C PHE A 67 25.75 16.39 -15.09
N TYR A 68 26.04 17.66 -14.82
CA TYR A 68 27.33 18.09 -14.30
C TYR A 68 27.44 17.71 -12.82
N VAL A 69 28.57 17.14 -12.43
CA VAL A 69 28.80 16.56 -11.10
C VAL A 69 29.92 17.30 -10.37
N TYR A 70 29.64 17.73 -9.15
CA TYR A 70 30.58 18.37 -8.25
C TYR A 70 30.79 17.48 -7.03
N LYS A 71 32.02 17.01 -6.79
CA LYS A 71 32.34 16.26 -5.58
C LYS A 71 32.33 17.17 -4.35
N ARG A 72 31.88 16.65 -3.22
CA ARG A 72 32.01 17.32 -1.92
C ARG A 72 33.49 17.43 -1.54
N PRO A 73 33.95 18.56 -0.97
CA PRO A 73 35.33 18.68 -0.50
C PRO A 73 35.72 17.48 0.38
N GLY A 74 36.89 16.89 0.11
CA GLY A 74 37.39 15.72 0.85
C GLY A 74 36.75 14.36 0.51
N ALA A 75 35.78 14.27 -0.41
CA ALA A 75 35.07 13.03 -0.71
C ALA A 75 35.98 11.82 -1.02
N ASP A 76 37.04 12.00 -1.81
CA ASP A 76 37.94 10.88 -2.15
C ASP A 76 38.75 10.37 -0.95
N LYS A 77 39.14 11.27 -0.03
CA LYS A 77 39.83 10.91 1.23
C LYS A 77 38.86 10.19 2.18
N PHE A 78 37.65 10.73 2.32
CA PHE A 78 36.57 10.16 3.11
C PHE A 78 36.22 8.74 2.64
N LEU A 79 36.04 8.53 1.33
CA LEU A 79 35.74 7.21 0.77
C LEU A 79 36.84 6.19 1.05
N LYS A 80 38.12 6.57 0.88
CA LYS A 80 39.25 5.69 1.24
C LYS A 80 39.20 5.27 2.72
N PHE A 81 38.85 6.18 3.62
CA PHE A 81 38.62 5.88 5.03
C PHE A 81 37.45 4.91 5.24
N CYS A 82 36.29 5.15 4.60
CA CYS A 82 35.12 4.27 4.72
C CYS A 82 35.43 2.84 4.30
N PHE A 83 36.04 2.61 3.14
CA PHE A 83 36.40 1.25 2.68
C PHE A 83 37.51 0.60 3.49
N LYS A 84 38.33 1.38 4.20
CA LYS A 84 39.34 0.83 5.12
C LYS A 84 38.66 0.24 6.36
N ASN A 85 37.67 0.94 6.93
CA ASN A 85 37.13 0.63 8.25
C ASN A 85 35.76 -0.07 8.25
N PHE A 86 34.99 0.02 7.16
CA PHE A 86 33.61 -0.47 7.09
C PHE A 86 33.38 -1.40 5.90
N VAL A 87 32.33 -2.21 6.01
CA VAL A 87 31.64 -2.76 4.83
C VAL A 87 30.77 -1.64 4.26
N VAL A 88 30.99 -1.25 3.00
CA VAL A 88 30.36 -0.06 2.42
C VAL A 88 29.31 -0.46 1.37
N GLY A 89 28.09 0.04 1.55
CA GLY A 89 27.00 -0.06 0.58
C GLY A 89 26.52 1.32 0.14
N VAL A 90 25.90 1.39 -1.04
CA VAL A 90 25.28 2.62 -1.56
C VAL A 90 23.78 2.45 -1.58
N TRP A 91 23.04 3.45 -1.10
CA TRP A 91 21.60 3.51 -1.29
C TRP A 91 21.18 4.92 -1.74
N SER A 92 20.65 5.02 -2.95
CA SER A 92 20.23 6.29 -3.54
C SER A 92 18.79 6.25 -4.03
N ALA A 93 18.00 7.27 -3.71
CA ALA A 93 16.62 7.43 -4.17
C ALA A 93 16.48 7.85 -5.65
N ALA A 94 17.56 7.76 -6.44
CA ALA A 94 17.56 8.12 -7.86
C ALA A 94 17.34 6.89 -8.75
N GLN A 95 16.96 7.14 -10.01
CA GLN A 95 16.77 6.11 -11.03
C GLN A 95 18.07 5.33 -11.27
N GLU A 96 17.94 4.03 -11.52
CA GLU A 96 19.07 3.09 -11.62
C GLU A 96 20.20 3.56 -12.55
N HIS A 97 19.88 3.94 -13.80
CA HIS A 97 20.89 4.40 -14.76
C HIS A 97 21.70 5.62 -14.26
N ASN A 98 21.08 6.51 -13.48
CA ASN A 98 21.78 7.66 -12.89
C ASN A 98 22.62 7.24 -11.69
N VAL A 99 22.13 6.33 -10.85
CA VAL A 99 22.89 5.80 -9.71
C VAL A 99 24.11 5.02 -10.19
N MET A 100 23.98 4.21 -11.23
CA MET A 100 25.08 3.42 -11.77
C MET A 100 26.19 4.33 -12.33
N ALA A 101 25.83 5.28 -13.20
CA ALA A 101 26.77 6.25 -13.77
C ALA A 101 27.44 7.13 -12.70
N LEU A 102 26.66 7.65 -11.75
CA LEU A 102 27.19 8.47 -10.66
C LEU A 102 28.09 7.66 -9.72
N SER A 103 27.78 6.37 -9.51
CA SER A 103 28.64 5.48 -8.72
C SER A 103 29.95 5.16 -9.44
N ASP A 104 29.94 4.96 -10.75
CA ASP A 104 31.17 4.79 -11.54
C ASP A 104 32.08 6.01 -11.38
N PHE A 105 31.51 7.21 -11.50
CA PHE A 105 32.25 8.46 -11.35
C PHE A 105 32.74 8.71 -9.91
N THR A 106 31.88 8.50 -8.92
CA THR A 106 32.16 8.87 -7.52
C THR A 106 33.16 7.89 -6.87
N PHE A 107 32.97 6.59 -7.08
CA PHE A 107 33.80 5.56 -6.44
C PHE A 107 34.97 5.09 -7.31
N GLY A 108 34.88 5.23 -8.63
CA GLY A 108 35.92 4.78 -9.56
C GLY A 108 36.34 3.32 -9.28
N PRO A 109 37.64 3.04 -9.11
CA PRO A 109 38.12 1.68 -8.79
C PRO A 109 37.53 1.08 -7.51
N LEU A 110 37.12 1.91 -6.53
CA LEU A 110 36.53 1.43 -5.28
C LEU A 110 35.12 0.87 -5.46
N LYS A 111 34.44 1.15 -6.59
CA LYS A 111 33.08 0.61 -6.86
C LYS A 111 33.05 -0.91 -6.78
N LYS A 112 34.13 -1.59 -7.21
CA LYS A 112 34.26 -3.07 -7.16
C LYS A 112 34.32 -3.65 -5.74
N LYS A 113 34.53 -2.80 -4.72
CA LYS A 113 34.56 -3.16 -3.30
C LYS A 113 33.24 -2.87 -2.59
N LEU A 114 32.26 -2.27 -3.26
CA LEU A 114 30.94 -2.04 -2.68
C LEU A 114 30.25 -3.38 -2.43
N ALA A 115 29.63 -3.50 -1.26
CA ALA A 115 28.87 -4.69 -0.90
C ALA A 115 27.52 -4.75 -1.63
N PHE A 116 26.89 -3.60 -1.87
CA PHE A 116 25.71 -3.46 -2.71
C PHE A 116 25.56 -2.04 -3.27
N ILE A 117 24.76 -1.91 -4.32
CA ILE A 117 24.29 -0.63 -4.87
C ILE A 117 22.77 -0.72 -4.99
N TRP A 118 22.08 -0.01 -4.10
CA TRP A 118 20.62 0.11 -4.10
C TRP A 118 20.20 1.47 -4.65
N THR A 119 19.13 1.43 -5.42
CA THR A 119 18.58 2.54 -6.18
C THR A 119 17.18 2.88 -5.65
N ASN A 120 16.44 3.75 -6.34
CA ASN A 120 15.05 4.00 -5.99
C ASN A 120 14.18 2.74 -5.99
N ALA A 121 14.55 1.70 -6.75
CA ALA A 121 13.82 0.44 -6.81
C ALA A 121 13.75 -0.30 -5.47
N GLN A 122 14.73 -0.07 -4.59
CA GLN A 122 14.77 -0.68 -3.25
C GLN A 122 14.19 0.25 -2.17
N CYS A 123 13.99 1.53 -2.48
CA CYS A 123 13.32 2.44 -1.55
C CYS A 123 11.84 2.09 -1.42
N THR A 124 11.26 2.32 -0.25
CA THR A 124 9.81 2.25 -0.06
C THR A 124 9.20 3.57 -0.51
N ASP A 125 8.43 3.55 -1.60
CA ASP A 125 7.67 4.74 -2.00
C ASP A 125 6.71 5.11 -0.87
N THR A 126 6.76 6.37 -0.41
CA THR A 126 5.87 6.81 0.66
C THR A 126 4.47 7.15 0.16
N GLY A 127 4.21 7.09 -1.15
CA GLY A 127 2.96 7.62 -1.67
C GLY A 127 2.95 9.16 -1.67
N LEU A 128 4.10 9.83 -1.44
CA LEU A 128 4.23 11.28 -1.43
C LEU A 128 5.26 11.78 -2.44
N THR A 129 5.33 13.09 -2.64
CA THR A 129 6.36 13.78 -3.44
C THR A 129 6.89 14.94 -2.59
N TYR A 130 8.06 15.52 -2.86
CA TYR A 130 8.53 16.68 -2.04
C TYR A 130 7.71 17.94 -2.35
N PRO A 131 7.32 18.77 -1.36
CA PRO A 131 6.55 20.00 -1.59
C PRO A 131 7.11 20.85 -2.74
N GLY A 132 6.24 21.31 -3.64
CA GLY A 132 6.64 22.11 -4.81
C GLY A 132 7.47 21.39 -5.87
N LYS A 133 7.71 20.07 -5.73
CA LYS A 133 8.53 19.28 -6.66
C LYS A 133 7.75 18.06 -7.18
N LYS A 134 7.98 17.69 -8.44
CA LYS A 134 7.50 16.43 -9.05
C LYS A 134 8.32 15.20 -8.63
N LYS A 135 9.23 15.34 -7.66
CA LYS A 135 10.14 14.28 -7.19
C LYS A 135 9.43 13.42 -6.12
N PRO A 136 9.35 12.09 -6.26
CA PRO A 136 8.76 11.21 -5.25
C PRO A 136 9.54 11.24 -3.94
N LEU A 137 8.80 11.19 -2.83
CA LEU A 137 9.36 10.99 -1.50
C LEU A 137 9.42 9.48 -1.25
N VAL A 138 10.57 9.00 -0.81
CA VAL A 138 10.83 7.56 -0.64
C VAL A 138 11.60 7.32 0.65
N ARG A 139 11.40 6.18 1.30
CA ARG A 139 12.09 5.79 2.54
C ARG A 139 13.14 4.71 2.28
N LYS A 140 14.18 4.70 3.10
CA LYS A 140 15.27 3.71 3.11
C LYS A 140 15.19 2.94 4.42
N GLU A 141 14.60 1.76 4.36
CA GLU A 141 14.36 0.91 5.54
C GLU A 141 15.48 -0.13 5.67
N LEU A 142 16.38 0.04 6.64
CA LEU A 142 17.49 -0.86 6.92
C LEU A 142 17.04 -2.30 7.21
N SER A 143 15.80 -2.48 7.69
CA SER A 143 15.19 -3.81 7.86
C SER A 143 15.21 -4.65 6.58
N LYS A 144 15.10 -4.03 5.41
CA LYS A 144 15.22 -4.72 4.11
C LYS A 144 16.61 -5.26 3.85
N LEU A 145 17.65 -4.56 4.29
CA LEU A 145 19.04 -5.03 4.19
C LEU A 145 19.29 -6.20 5.13
N TRP A 146 18.70 -6.18 6.32
CA TRP A 146 18.87 -7.23 7.33
C TRP A 146 18.07 -8.50 6.99
N SER A 147 16.90 -8.36 6.37
CA SER A 147 16.01 -9.48 6.02
C SER A 147 16.46 -10.26 4.79
N GLY A 148 17.41 -9.75 4.01
CA GLY A 148 17.82 -10.34 2.74
C GLY A 148 16.92 -10.00 1.56
N GLU A 149 16.00 -9.04 1.73
CA GLU A 149 15.13 -8.58 0.66
C GLU A 149 15.97 -7.97 -0.49
N HIS A 150 15.46 -8.09 -1.73
CA HIS A 150 16.14 -7.59 -2.92
C HIS A 150 17.53 -8.20 -3.21
N GLY A 151 17.79 -9.40 -2.69
CA GLY A 151 18.91 -10.26 -3.14
C GLY A 151 20.26 -9.99 -2.45
N VAL A 152 20.30 -9.20 -1.38
CA VAL A 152 21.52 -8.98 -0.59
C VAL A 152 21.46 -9.79 0.70
N THR A 153 22.17 -10.91 0.77
CA THR A 153 22.18 -11.79 1.95
C THR A 153 23.53 -11.79 2.65
N TRP A 154 23.54 -11.54 3.96
CA TRP A 154 24.77 -11.40 4.74
C TRP A 154 25.16 -12.64 5.55
N GLY A 155 24.32 -13.67 5.58
CA GLY A 155 24.34 -14.72 6.62
C GLY A 155 23.42 -14.33 7.79
N LYS A 156 22.92 -15.32 8.55
CA LYS A 156 21.98 -15.06 9.64
C LYS A 156 22.63 -14.18 10.72
N ASP A 157 21.94 -13.12 11.13
CA ASP A 157 22.32 -12.21 12.23
C ASP A 157 23.68 -11.49 12.07
N VAL A 158 24.18 -11.34 10.82
CA VAL A 158 25.48 -10.68 10.57
C VAL A 158 25.39 -9.15 10.70
N PHE A 159 24.33 -8.54 10.16
CA PHE A 159 24.07 -7.11 10.31
C PHE A 159 22.69 -6.86 10.91
N GLY A 160 22.63 -5.88 11.80
CA GLY A 160 21.43 -5.43 12.49
C GLY A 160 21.61 -4.00 13.03
N PRO A 161 20.70 -3.53 13.91
CA PRO A 161 20.76 -2.18 14.45
C PRO A 161 22.07 -1.83 15.16
N SER A 162 22.66 -2.79 15.90
CA SER A 162 23.86 -2.59 16.72
C SER A 162 25.17 -2.44 15.93
N ASN A 163 25.15 -2.67 14.61
CA ASN A 163 26.35 -2.61 13.76
C ASN A 163 26.09 -2.07 12.34
N THR A 164 24.97 -1.37 12.12
CA THR A 164 24.61 -0.75 10.83
C THR A 164 24.37 0.75 10.99
N ILE A 165 24.96 1.56 10.10
CA ILE A 165 24.85 3.03 10.11
C ILE A 165 24.39 3.49 8.72
N LEU A 166 23.28 4.23 8.66
CA LEU A 166 22.79 4.88 7.44
C LEU A 166 23.15 6.37 7.43
N ILE A 167 23.80 6.86 6.39
CA ILE A 167 24.06 8.29 6.21
C ILE A 167 23.16 8.82 5.09
N ASP A 168 22.33 9.81 5.44
CA ASP A 168 21.46 10.52 4.50
C ASP A 168 21.49 12.03 4.76
N ASP A 169 21.02 12.80 3.78
CA ASP A 169 20.86 14.25 3.90
C ASP A 169 19.38 14.65 4.08
N ASP A 170 18.49 13.66 4.13
CA ASP A 170 17.05 13.88 4.14
C ASP A 170 16.37 13.10 5.28
N PRO A 171 15.76 13.81 6.26
CA PRO A 171 15.16 13.17 7.42
C PRO A 171 13.99 12.25 7.04
N ALA A 172 13.25 12.59 6.00
CA ALA A 172 12.08 11.81 5.60
C ALA A 172 12.46 10.47 4.98
N LYS A 173 13.71 10.30 4.50
CA LYS A 173 14.19 9.02 3.98
C LYS A 173 14.56 8.03 5.09
N ILE A 174 14.86 8.50 6.30
CA ILE A 174 15.41 7.66 7.39
C ILE A 174 14.44 7.37 8.53
N GLU A 175 13.28 8.03 8.54
CA GLU A 175 12.26 8.04 9.61
C GLU A 175 11.85 6.67 10.18
N LYS A 176 11.74 5.63 9.35
CA LYS A 176 11.26 4.29 9.77
C LYS A 176 12.34 3.38 10.35
N ASN A 177 13.58 3.84 10.41
CA ASN A 177 14.67 3.05 10.97
C ASN A 177 14.64 3.09 12.50
N PRO A 178 15.19 2.06 13.18
CA PRO A 178 15.36 2.11 14.62
C PRO A 178 16.10 3.38 15.05
N PRO A 179 15.79 3.94 16.24
CA PRO A 179 16.44 5.15 16.72
C PRO A 179 17.96 4.96 16.76
N ASN A 180 18.71 6.03 16.51
CA ASN A 180 20.18 6.03 16.59
C ASN A 180 20.88 5.06 15.61
N THR A 181 20.27 4.75 14.46
CA THR A 181 20.88 3.96 13.37
C THR A 181 21.19 4.77 12.11
N ALA A 182 20.87 6.06 12.11
CA ALA A 182 21.08 6.97 10.99
C ALA A 182 21.73 8.29 11.43
N ILE A 183 22.61 8.82 10.60
CA ILE A 183 23.24 10.13 10.76
C ILE A 183 22.70 11.04 9.66
N LEU A 184 22.07 12.14 10.05
CA LEU A 184 21.58 13.16 9.13
C LEU A 184 22.64 14.24 8.94
N LEU A 185 23.00 14.52 7.70
CA LEU A 185 23.93 15.60 7.35
C LEU A 185 23.24 16.71 6.56
N LYS A 186 23.74 17.94 6.69
CA LYS A 186 23.37 19.05 5.79
C LYS A 186 23.62 18.65 4.34
N THR A 187 22.62 18.86 3.48
CA THR A 187 22.72 18.67 2.03
C THR A 187 23.88 19.49 1.46
N TYR A 188 24.82 18.82 0.81
CA TYR A 188 25.92 19.47 0.09
C TYR A 188 25.41 20.23 -1.13
N ARG A 189 25.81 21.50 -1.22
CA ARG A 189 25.62 22.35 -2.40
C ARG A 189 26.98 22.84 -2.87
N VAL A 190 27.22 22.82 -4.18
CA VAL A 190 28.47 23.33 -4.76
C VAL A 190 28.75 24.80 -4.42
N THR A 191 27.70 25.56 -4.12
CA THR A 191 27.72 26.97 -3.72
C THR A 191 28.18 27.19 -2.28
N ASP A 192 28.41 26.13 -1.50
CA ASP A 192 28.93 26.22 -0.13
C ASP A 192 30.47 26.05 -0.19
N PRO A 193 31.25 27.15 -0.09
CA PRO A 193 32.69 27.10 -0.29
C PRO A 193 33.45 26.47 0.89
N GLU A 194 32.87 26.45 2.09
CA GLU A 194 33.52 26.07 3.36
C GLU A 194 32.97 24.74 3.95
N ASP A 195 32.43 23.84 3.12
CA ASP A 195 31.86 22.57 3.59
C ASP A 195 32.97 21.63 4.15
N ASP A 196 33.07 21.57 5.48
CA ASP A 196 33.99 20.71 6.24
C ASP A 196 33.33 19.45 6.83
N HIS A 197 32.06 19.20 6.50
CA HIS A 197 31.23 18.23 7.19
C HIS A 197 31.72 16.78 7.02
N LEU A 198 32.33 16.45 5.87
CA LEU A 198 32.91 15.11 5.67
C LEU A 198 34.12 14.87 6.59
N GLU A 199 34.87 15.92 6.96
CA GLU A 199 35.99 15.76 7.89
C GLU A 199 35.48 15.48 9.31
N LYS A 200 34.49 16.24 9.77
CA LYS A 200 33.82 16.04 11.07
C LYS A 200 33.18 14.65 11.14
N LEU A 201 32.45 14.26 10.09
CA LEU A 201 31.86 12.93 9.99
C LEU A 201 32.93 11.83 10.01
N GLN A 202 34.06 12.00 9.32
CA GLN A 202 35.14 11.01 9.31
C GLN A 202 35.69 10.75 10.73
N LYS A 203 35.86 11.81 11.54
CA LYS A 203 36.33 11.70 12.94
C LYS A 203 35.32 10.89 13.77
N TYR A 204 34.04 11.22 13.65
CA TYR A 204 32.97 10.52 14.38
C TYR A 204 32.80 9.06 13.95
N LEU A 205 32.84 8.78 12.65
CA LEU A 205 32.83 7.40 12.14
C LEU A 205 34.05 6.61 12.60
N GLY A 206 35.19 7.25 12.90
CA GLY A 206 36.33 6.58 13.54
C GLY A 206 35.97 6.00 14.89
N LEU A 207 35.28 6.77 15.73
CA LEU A 207 34.80 6.33 17.03
C LEU A 207 33.77 5.20 16.90
N LEU A 208 32.85 5.33 15.93
CA LEU A 208 31.88 4.27 15.64
C LEU A 208 32.52 2.99 15.11
N ALA A 209 33.64 3.07 14.37
CA ALA A 209 34.37 1.91 13.88
C ALA A 209 34.94 1.05 15.02
N ASP A 210 35.18 1.63 16.20
CA ASP A 210 35.70 0.94 17.39
C ASP A 210 34.60 0.61 18.42
N ALA A 211 33.42 1.24 18.35
CA ALA A 211 32.31 1.00 19.28
C ALA A 211 31.82 -0.47 19.27
N LYS A 212 31.57 -1.08 20.43
CA LYS A 212 31.01 -2.44 20.50
C LYS A 212 29.58 -2.52 19.96
N ASP A 213 28.81 -1.47 20.19
CA ASP A 213 27.44 -1.31 19.71
C ASP A 213 27.28 0.12 19.20
N VAL A 214 27.06 0.28 17.90
CA VAL A 214 26.98 1.60 17.26
C VAL A 214 25.71 2.33 17.66
N GLN A 215 24.60 1.62 17.83
CA GLN A 215 23.30 2.22 18.15
C GLN A 215 23.34 2.84 19.56
N LYS A 216 23.88 2.10 20.52
CA LYS A 216 24.05 2.58 21.90
C LYS A 216 25.09 3.71 21.99
N TYR A 217 26.15 3.66 21.18
CA TYR A 217 27.14 4.73 21.14
C TYR A 217 26.51 6.02 20.59
N MET A 218 25.75 5.93 19.50
CA MET A 218 25.07 7.08 18.87
C MET A 218 23.99 7.69 19.78
N GLU A 219 23.31 6.87 20.58
CA GLU A 219 22.37 7.33 21.61
C GLU A 219 23.05 8.19 22.69
N THR A 220 24.24 7.79 23.12
CA THR A 220 24.97 8.47 24.22
C THR A 220 25.89 9.59 23.74
N ASN A 221 26.27 9.58 22.46
CA ASN A 221 27.17 10.53 21.84
C ASN A 221 26.61 10.92 20.45
N PRO A 222 25.49 11.66 20.38
CA PRO A 222 24.89 12.03 19.09
C PRO A 222 25.86 12.85 18.25
N PHE A 223 25.75 12.74 16.92
CA PHE A 223 26.54 13.55 16.00
C PHE A 223 25.95 14.97 15.92
N GLU A 224 26.65 15.94 16.50
CA GLU A 224 26.26 17.36 16.49
C GLU A 224 27.17 18.17 15.56
N LEU A 225 26.58 19.05 14.76
CA LEU A 225 27.30 20.09 14.04
C LEU A 225 27.05 21.39 14.82
N GLU A 226 28.12 22.02 15.33
CA GLU A 226 28.00 23.30 16.04
C GLU A 226 27.24 24.31 15.16
N GLU A 227 26.06 24.77 15.59
CA GLU A 227 25.26 25.76 14.87
C GLU A 227 25.87 27.16 15.03
N GLU A 228 26.24 27.80 13.93
CA GLU A 228 26.48 29.24 13.92
C GLU A 228 25.15 29.99 14.14
N ASN A 229 25.10 30.73 15.25
CA ASN A 229 24.08 31.74 15.54
C ASN A 229 23.89 32.70 14.35
N SER A 230 22.75 32.63 13.63
CA SER A 230 21.96 33.81 13.20
C SER A 230 20.77 33.45 12.30
N VAL A 231 19.55 33.47 12.84
CA VAL A 231 18.43 34.29 12.34
C VAL A 231 17.52 34.54 13.55
N LYS A 232 17.33 35.81 13.91
CA LYS A 232 16.41 36.25 14.97
C LYS A 232 14.96 35.99 14.52
N ASP A 233 14.16 35.34 15.36
CA ASP A 233 12.70 35.36 15.26
C ASP A 233 12.19 36.81 15.23
N PRO A 234 11.19 37.17 14.40
CA PRO A 234 10.45 38.40 14.59
C PRO A 234 9.39 38.22 15.72
N PRO A 235 9.07 39.28 16.48
CA PRO A 235 8.26 39.16 17.68
C PRO A 235 6.77 38.97 17.36
N SER A 236 6.10 38.32 18.30
CA SER A 236 4.65 38.13 18.39
C SER A 236 3.89 39.46 18.38
N GLU A 237 3.23 39.78 17.27
CA GLU A 237 2.11 40.73 17.25
C GLU A 237 0.91 40.11 16.52
N ALA A 238 -0.25 40.29 17.12
CA ALA A 238 -1.51 39.66 16.79
C ALA A 238 -1.94 39.87 15.32
N PHE A 239 -2.11 38.77 14.59
CA PHE A 239 -2.73 38.78 13.27
C PHE A 239 -4.25 38.98 13.39
N LYS A 240 -4.71 40.21 13.14
CA LYS A 240 -6.05 40.47 12.59
C LYS A 240 -5.91 40.54 11.06
N ARG A 241 -6.25 39.47 10.33
CA ARG A 241 -6.39 39.50 8.86
C ARG A 241 -7.51 38.59 8.39
N ASP A 242 -8.27 39.07 7.42
CA ASP A 242 -9.38 38.45 6.68
C ASP A 242 -9.36 36.91 6.63
N ASP A 243 -10.45 36.30 7.08
CA ASP A 243 -10.66 34.84 7.13
C ASP A 243 -10.45 34.15 5.76
N SER A 244 -10.66 34.87 4.65
CA SER A 244 -10.44 34.38 3.29
C SER A 244 -8.96 34.14 2.96
N GLN A 245 -8.04 35.01 3.41
CA GLN A 245 -6.61 34.85 3.13
C GLN A 245 -5.95 33.82 4.04
N ALA A 246 -6.44 33.70 5.28
CA ALA A 246 -6.01 32.66 6.20
C ALA A 246 -6.41 31.26 5.67
N LEU A 247 -7.62 31.14 5.10
CA LEU A 247 -8.10 29.92 4.47
C LEU A 247 -7.26 29.54 3.23
N ASP A 248 -6.96 30.48 2.34
CA ASP A 248 -6.11 30.24 1.17
C ASP A 248 -4.68 29.85 1.59
N LEU A 249 -4.14 30.45 2.65
CA LEU A 249 -2.81 30.13 3.17
C LEU A 249 -2.78 28.78 3.87
N LEU A 250 -3.85 28.38 4.55
CA LEU A 250 -3.99 27.07 5.22
C LEU A 250 -4.29 25.95 4.23
N ILE A 251 -5.10 26.20 3.21
CA ILE A 251 -5.29 25.29 2.08
C ILE A 251 -3.97 25.16 1.33
N ALA A 252 -3.28 26.26 1.03
CA ALA A 252 -1.95 26.22 0.43
C ALA A 252 -0.93 25.50 1.33
N LYS A 253 -1.02 25.64 2.66
CA LYS A 253 -0.11 24.99 3.62
C LYS A 253 -0.43 23.50 3.78
N ALA A 254 -1.69 23.09 3.86
CA ALA A 254 -2.13 21.69 3.86
C ALA A 254 -1.80 21.00 2.52
N LEU A 255 -2.05 21.68 1.39
CA LEU A 255 -1.64 21.22 0.05
C LEU A 255 -0.10 21.18 -0.08
N SER A 256 0.63 22.11 0.55
CA SER A 256 2.10 22.11 0.58
C SER A 256 2.69 21.03 1.50
N LEU A 257 2.00 20.68 2.58
CA LEU A 257 2.43 19.68 3.57
C LEU A 257 2.20 18.23 3.11
N LYS A 258 1.56 18.03 1.95
CA LYS A 258 1.43 16.72 1.27
C LYS A 258 1.07 15.60 2.23
N ILE A 259 -0.14 15.68 2.77
CA ILE A 259 -0.57 14.77 3.83
C ILE A 259 -0.93 13.39 3.27
N ILE A 260 -0.13 12.38 3.64
CA ILE A 260 -0.56 10.98 3.81
C ILE A 260 0.23 10.34 4.99
N ASP A 261 0.50 11.10 6.06
CA ASP A 261 0.86 10.46 7.33
C ASP A 261 0.18 11.12 8.54
N GLU A 262 0.06 10.34 9.61
CA GLU A 262 -0.61 10.71 10.85
C GLU A 262 0.10 11.84 11.61
N SER A 263 1.41 12.02 11.40
CA SER A 263 2.24 13.06 12.01
C SER A 263 2.00 14.43 11.34
N SER A 264 1.99 14.46 10.01
CA SER A 264 1.65 15.62 9.19
C SER A 264 0.19 16.03 9.39
N SER A 265 -0.70 15.05 9.56
CA SER A 265 -2.08 15.31 9.98
C SER A 265 -2.13 15.93 11.37
N LYS A 266 -1.39 15.41 12.36
CA LYS A 266 -1.32 16.01 13.71
C LYS A 266 -0.74 17.42 13.68
N SER A 267 0.29 17.70 12.88
CA SER A 267 0.87 19.04 12.71
C SER A 267 -0.10 20.01 12.02
N VAL A 268 -0.80 19.59 10.97
CA VAL A 268 -1.85 20.41 10.32
C VAL A 268 -2.99 20.68 11.30
N MET A 269 -3.40 19.69 12.09
CA MET A 269 -4.46 19.81 13.10
C MET A 269 -4.05 20.69 14.29
N LEU A 270 -2.77 20.65 14.71
CA LEU A 270 -2.19 21.54 15.70
C LEU A 270 -2.16 22.99 15.20
N LEU A 271 -1.70 23.22 13.96
CA LEU A 271 -1.67 24.54 13.33
C LEU A 271 -3.08 25.11 13.13
N LEU A 272 -4.07 24.27 12.81
CA LEU A 272 -5.49 24.68 12.73
C LEU A 272 -6.04 25.09 14.10
N ASN A 273 -5.82 24.28 15.15
CA ASN A 273 -6.25 24.61 16.52
C ASN A 273 -5.56 25.88 17.08
N GLU A 274 -4.34 26.18 16.62
CA GLU A 274 -3.57 27.36 17.06
C GLU A 274 -3.99 28.64 16.30
N ALA A 275 -4.32 28.53 15.01
CA ALA A 275 -4.70 29.66 14.16
C ALA A 275 -6.10 30.23 14.46
N PHE A 276 -7.03 29.44 15.02
CA PHE A 276 -8.45 29.81 15.10
C PHE A 276 -9.01 30.06 16.51
N ARG A 277 -8.16 30.42 17.48
CA ARG A 277 -8.62 30.87 18.81
C ARG A 277 -9.47 32.15 18.71
N GLY A 278 -10.78 32.02 18.52
CA GLY A 278 -11.69 33.17 18.53
C GLY A 278 -13.11 32.98 17.97
N SER A 279 -13.40 31.96 17.16
CA SER A 279 -14.77 31.68 16.66
C SER A 279 -15.04 30.17 16.52
N PRO A 280 -15.81 29.55 17.43
CA PRO A 280 -15.91 28.08 17.53
C PRO A 280 -16.58 27.39 16.33
N HIS A 281 -17.40 28.10 15.55
CA HIS A 281 -18.18 27.52 14.44
C HIS A 281 -17.34 27.44 13.15
N SER A 282 -16.60 28.50 12.83
CA SER A 282 -15.71 28.54 11.65
C SER A 282 -14.51 27.58 11.76
N GLU A 283 -13.92 27.44 12.96
CA GLU A 283 -12.82 26.50 13.23
C GLU A 283 -13.20 25.04 12.97
N SER A 284 -14.39 24.64 13.44
CA SER A 284 -14.88 23.27 13.34
C SER A 284 -15.18 22.87 11.89
N GLN A 285 -15.73 23.79 11.10
CA GLN A 285 -16.03 23.59 9.68
C GLN A 285 -14.77 23.43 8.83
N LEU A 286 -13.75 24.26 9.07
CA LEU A 286 -12.45 24.20 8.38
C LEU A 286 -11.68 22.93 8.74
N LYS A 287 -11.74 22.52 10.01
CA LYS A 287 -11.18 21.25 10.48
C LYS A 287 -11.84 20.05 9.81
N GLY A 288 -13.17 20.07 9.68
CA GLY A 288 -13.90 19.05 8.92
C GLY A 288 -13.46 18.98 7.45
N TYR A 289 -13.35 20.13 6.78
CA TYR A 289 -12.89 20.19 5.39
C TYR A 289 -11.46 19.67 5.20
N ALA A 290 -10.56 20.06 6.11
CA ALA A 290 -9.20 19.55 6.13
C ALA A 290 -9.19 18.03 6.28
N LEU A 291 -9.91 17.47 7.26
CA LEU A 291 -10.01 16.02 7.46
C LEU A 291 -10.53 15.28 6.21
N LEU A 292 -11.40 15.90 5.41
CA LEU A 292 -11.86 15.35 4.14
C LEU A 292 -10.74 15.28 3.10
N LEU A 293 -9.94 16.35 2.95
CA LEU A 293 -8.72 16.36 2.14
C LEU A 293 -7.70 15.31 2.62
N LEU A 294 -7.64 15.07 3.93
CA LEU A 294 -6.79 14.06 4.56
C LEU A 294 -7.31 12.63 4.43
N GLN A 295 -8.51 12.41 3.89
CA GLN A 295 -9.17 11.11 3.81
C GLN A 295 -9.41 10.46 5.18
N LYS A 296 -9.52 11.29 6.24
CA LYS A 296 -9.77 10.86 7.62
C LYS A 296 -11.26 10.81 7.92
N TYR A 297 -11.97 9.97 7.18
CA TYR A 297 -13.44 9.95 7.16
C TYR A 297 -14.08 9.63 8.51
N ASN A 298 -13.47 8.73 9.31
CA ASN A 298 -14.00 8.40 10.63
C ASN A 298 -13.87 9.58 11.62
N GLU A 299 -12.81 10.38 11.51
CA GLU A 299 -12.60 11.57 12.34
C GLU A 299 -13.62 12.68 11.99
N ILE A 300 -14.02 12.80 10.71
CA ILE A 300 -15.10 13.70 10.29
C ILE A 300 -16.42 13.33 10.94
N ILE A 301 -16.76 12.05 10.93
CA ILE A 301 -18.03 11.54 11.52
C ILE A 301 -18.05 11.86 13.01
N GLN A 302 -16.96 11.55 13.73
CA GLN A 302 -16.84 11.85 15.16
C GLN A 302 -16.94 13.36 15.45
N LEU A 303 -16.27 14.19 14.64
CA LEU A 303 -16.30 15.64 14.80
C LEU A 303 -17.67 16.24 14.48
N SER A 304 -18.38 15.69 13.49
CA SER A 304 -19.75 16.06 13.16
C SER A 304 -20.68 15.79 14.34
N ASP A 305 -20.62 14.57 14.90
CA ASP A 305 -21.48 14.16 16.01
C ASP A 305 -21.27 15.04 17.25
N THR A 306 -20.02 15.36 17.59
CA THR A 306 -19.71 16.24 18.73
C THR A 306 -20.13 17.69 18.48
N SER A 307 -19.97 18.20 17.26
CA SER A 307 -20.34 19.57 16.91
C SER A 307 -21.85 19.79 16.90
N LEU A 308 -22.61 18.83 16.37
CA LEU A 308 -24.08 18.87 16.36
C LEU A 308 -24.66 18.77 17.77
N ALA A 309 -24.10 17.89 18.62
CA ALA A 309 -24.52 17.76 20.02
C ALA A 309 -24.26 19.03 20.84
N LEU A 310 -23.15 19.72 20.59
CA LEU A 310 -22.83 20.99 21.25
C LEU A 310 -23.82 22.09 20.86
N ALA A 311 -24.17 22.19 19.58
CA ALA A 311 -25.15 23.15 19.08
C ALA A 311 -26.53 22.92 19.73
N GLU A 312 -27.00 21.66 19.81
CA GLU A 312 -28.27 21.31 20.46
C GLU A 312 -28.29 21.61 21.97
N SER A 313 -27.15 21.48 22.66
CA SER A 313 -27.05 21.77 24.09
C SER A 313 -27.10 23.27 24.42
N THR A 314 -26.61 24.12 23.52
CA THR A 314 -26.56 25.58 23.68
C THR A 314 -27.95 26.23 23.53
N VAL A 315 -28.82 25.61 22.72
CA VAL A 315 -30.22 26.06 22.52
C VAL A 315 -31.10 25.82 23.75
N ASN A 316 -30.77 24.82 24.58
CA ASN A 316 -31.59 24.46 25.75
C ASN A 316 -31.27 25.28 27.02
N SER A 317 -30.16 26.03 27.05
CA SER A 317 -29.75 26.84 28.21
C SER A 317 -30.25 28.29 28.18
N ASP A 318 -30.58 28.84 27.02
CA ASP A 318 -31.02 30.25 26.85
C ASP A 318 -32.52 30.32 26.54
N SER A 319 -33.36 30.25 27.57
CA SER A 319 -34.82 30.36 27.43
C SER A 319 -35.37 31.80 27.55
N SER A 320 -34.51 32.83 27.45
CA SER A 320 -34.89 34.23 27.76
C SER A 320 -34.63 35.28 26.65
N SER A 321 -34.31 34.90 25.41
CA SER A 321 -33.99 35.87 24.34
C SER A 321 -35.16 36.15 23.37
N GLN A 322 -35.28 37.40 22.94
CA GLN A 322 -36.34 37.94 22.06
C GLN A 322 -36.46 37.22 20.70
N ASP A 323 -37.68 37.11 20.16
CA ASP A 323 -38.03 36.32 18.94
C ASP A 323 -37.21 36.64 17.68
N PHE A 324 -36.64 37.85 17.57
CA PHE A 324 -35.80 38.26 16.44
C PHE A 324 -34.40 37.61 16.48
N GLU A 325 -33.75 37.57 17.65
CA GLU A 325 -32.48 36.87 17.82
C GLU A 325 -32.63 35.36 17.63
N ARG A 326 -33.79 34.81 18.02
CA ARG A 326 -34.11 33.39 17.85
C ARG A 326 -34.18 32.98 16.38
N SER A 327 -34.77 33.82 15.53
CA SER A 327 -34.88 33.57 14.09
C SER A 327 -33.52 33.63 13.38
N GLN A 328 -32.65 34.56 13.80
CA GLN A 328 -31.30 34.70 13.24
C GLN A 328 -30.38 33.54 13.67
N ARG A 329 -30.43 33.13 14.95
CA ARG A 329 -29.69 31.96 15.46
C ARG A 329 -30.14 30.65 14.80
N GLN A 330 -31.44 30.50 14.56
CA GLN A 330 -31.97 29.30 13.91
C GLN A 330 -31.49 29.17 12.45
N SER A 331 -31.32 30.30 11.74
CA SER A 331 -30.71 30.31 10.41
C SER A 331 -29.23 29.92 10.42
N GLU A 332 -28.46 30.28 11.46
CA GLU A 332 -27.04 29.91 11.59
C GLU A 332 -26.86 28.43 11.95
N ASP A 333 -27.71 27.89 12.83
CA ASP A 333 -27.72 26.47 13.20
C ASP A 333 -28.08 25.56 12.01
N ASP A 334 -29.03 25.97 11.18
CA ASP A 334 -29.43 25.21 10.00
C ASP A 334 -28.32 25.17 8.94
N VAL A 335 -27.55 26.26 8.79
CA VAL A 335 -26.35 26.30 7.93
C VAL A 335 -25.27 25.33 8.44
N LEU A 336 -25.01 25.32 9.75
CA LEU A 336 -24.05 24.40 10.37
C LEU A 336 -24.46 22.93 10.21
N LYS A 337 -25.74 22.62 10.42
CA LYS A 337 -26.29 21.27 10.24
C LYS A 337 -26.11 20.78 8.81
N VAL A 338 -26.48 21.59 7.82
CA VAL A 338 -26.35 21.18 6.42
C VAL A 338 -24.88 21.00 6.04
N TRP A 339 -23.99 21.87 6.49
CA TRP A 339 -22.54 21.68 6.25
C TRP A 339 -22.04 20.34 6.76
N TRP A 340 -22.36 19.99 8.01
CA TRP A 340 -21.94 18.73 8.60
C TRP A 340 -22.58 17.51 7.94
N TRP A 341 -23.86 17.59 7.55
CA TRP A 341 -24.50 16.50 6.81
C TRP A 341 -23.89 16.29 5.43
N GLU A 342 -23.58 17.35 4.68
CA GLU A 342 -22.93 17.29 3.37
C GLU A 342 -21.50 16.73 3.46
N LEU A 343 -20.75 17.18 4.46
CA LEU A 343 -19.38 16.71 4.70
C LEU A 343 -19.37 15.25 5.16
N THR A 344 -20.26 14.89 6.10
CA THR A 344 -20.42 13.52 6.59
C THR A 344 -20.94 12.59 5.51
N ALA A 345 -21.84 13.04 4.64
CA ALA A 345 -22.31 12.25 3.51
C ALA A 345 -21.15 11.88 2.57
N ARG A 346 -20.22 12.81 2.29
CA ARG A 346 -19.00 12.51 1.53
C ARG A 346 -18.09 11.52 2.25
N ALA A 347 -17.87 11.72 3.56
CA ALA A 347 -17.09 10.79 4.37
C ALA A 347 -17.68 9.37 4.34
N LYS A 348 -19.00 9.24 4.51
CA LYS A 348 -19.73 7.96 4.45
C LYS A 348 -19.69 7.35 3.05
N TYR A 349 -19.82 8.16 2.00
CA TYR A 349 -19.66 7.73 0.61
C TYR A 349 -18.29 7.09 0.38
N TYR A 350 -17.20 7.76 0.75
CA TYR A 350 -15.85 7.20 0.58
C TYR A 350 -15.56 5.98 1.45
N LEU A 351 -16.26 5.83 2.59
CA LEU A 351 -16.25 4.61 3.41
C LEU A 351 -17.13 3.48 2.86
N GLY A 352 -17.79 3.66 1.71
CA GLY A 352 -18.68 2.68 1.10
C GLY A 352 -20.06 2.57 1.75
N ARG A 353 -20.39 3.47 2.68
CA ARG A 353 -21.68 3.54 3.41
C ARG A 353 -22.67 4.42 2.65
N LEU A 354 -23.01 3.99 1.44
CA LEU A 354 -23.80 4.78 0.48
C LEU A 354 -25.23 5.04 0.96
N GLU A 355 -25.83 4.10 1.68
CA GLU A 355 -27.16 4.25 2.28
C GLU A 355 -27.18 5.39 3.30
N GLU A 356 -26.22 5.39 4.25
CA GLU A 356 -26.07 6.46 5.25
C GLU A 356 -25.79 7.80 4.57
N ALA A 357 -24.94 7.81 3.52
CA ALA A 357 -24.65 9.02 2.75
C ALA A 357 -25.90 9.57 2.05
N HIS A 358 -26.71 8.71 1.43
CA HIS A 358 -27.94 9.12 0.75
C HIS A 358 -28.96 9.73 1.74
N GLU A 359 -29.12 9.13 2.92
CA GLU A 359 -30.01 9.65 3.96
C GLU A 359 -29.59 11.06 4.42
N LEU A 360 -28.29 11.28 4.64
CA LEU A 360 -27.76 12.59 5.02
C LEU A 360 -27.96 13.65 3.94
N LEU A 361 -27.74 13.30 2.66
CA LEU A 361 -28.03 14.22 1.56
C LEU A 361 -29.52 14.54 1.45
N GLN A 362 -30.42 13.60 1.79
CA GLN A 362 -31.86 13.87 1.83
C GLN A 362 -32.21 14.87 2.93
N LYS A 363 -31.65 14.70 4.14
CA LYS A 363 -31.80 15.65 5.26
C LYS A 363 -31.26 17.04 4.90
N SER A 364 -30.06 17.09 4.34
CA SER A 364 -29.46 18.32 3.79
C SER A 364 -30.40 19.04 2.83
N LYS A 365 -30.91 18.33 1.82
CA LYS A 365 -31.79 18.92 0.79
C LYS A 365 -33.11 19.44 1.34
N THR A 366 -33.66 18.83 2.39
CA THR A 366 -34.90 19.30 3.02
C THR A 366 -34.71 20.63 3.75
N VAL A 367 -33.57 20.82 4.43
CA VAL A 367 -33.26 22.04 5.20
C VAL A 367 -32.71 23.14 4.29
N SER A 368 -31.88 22.78 3.29
CA SER A 368 -31.30 23.68 2.29
C SER A 368 -32.33 24.50 1.51
N ARG A 369 -33.54 23.96 1.29
CA ARG A 369 -34.65 24.71 0.65
C ARG A 369 -35.06 25.98 1.41
N ASN A 370 -34.67 26.11 2.67
CA ASN A 370 -35.05 27.19 3.56
C ASN A 370 -33.88 28.16 3.89
N CYS A 371 -32.66 27.92 3.40
CA CYS A 371 -31.47 28.75 3.69
C CYS A 371 -30.57 28.94 2.44
N GLN A 372 -29.89 30.09 2.32
CA GLN A 372 -28.99 30.39 1.18
C GLN A 372 -27.63 29.67 1.34
N ILE A 373 -27.60 28.36 1.05
CA ILE A 373 -26.40 27.52 1.25
C ILE A 373 -25.90 26.81 -0.02
N ASP A 374 -26.44 27.16 -1.20
CA ASP A 374 -26.01 26.58 -2.47
C ASP A 374 -24.51 26.83 -2.74
N SER A 375 -23.99 28.01 -2.39
CA SER A 375 -22.58 28.38 -2.56
C SER A 375 -21.62 27.46 -1.80
N ILE A 376 -22.03 27.00 -0.62
CA ILE A 376 -21.28 26.12 0.26
C ILE A 376 -21.21 24.70 -0.34
N ILE A 377 -22.35 24.21 -0.85
CA ILE A 377 -22.47 22.92 -1.52
C ILE A 377 -21.65 22.91 -2.83
N ASP A 378 -21.63 24.03 -3.55
CA ASP A 378 -20.85 24.21 -4.77
C ASP A 378 -19.34 24.10 -4.51
N VAL A 379 -18.84 24.69 -3.40
CA VAL A 379 -17.43 24.56 -2.99
C VAL A 379 -17.09 23.09 -2.73
N LEU A 380 -17.92 22.36 -1.97
CA LEU A 380 -17.69 20.94 -1.70
C LEU A 380 -17.78 20.09 -2.98
N ASN A 381 -18.70 20.40 -3.89
CA ASN A 381 -18.89 19.65 -5.14
C ASN A 381 -17.77 19.88 -6.15
N LYS A 382 -17.11 21.04 -6.12
CA LYS A 382 -15.96 21.34 -6.97
C LYS A 382 -14.80 20.39 -6.70
N ASP A 383 -14.48 20.18 -5.42
CA ASP A 383 -13.31 19.37 -5.01
C ASP A 383 -13.69 17.89 -4.74
N PHE A 384 -14.94 17.65 -4.31
CA PHE A 384 -15.48 16.33 -3.97
C PHE A 384 -16.89 16.14 -4.55
N PRO A 385 -16.99 15.88 -5.86
CA PRO A 385 -18.28 15.78 -6.56
C PRO A 385 -19.09 14.60 -6.03
N LEU A 386 -20.23 14.89 -5.41
CA LEU A 386 -21.16 13.88 -4.90
C LEU A 386 -22.57 14.20 -5.36
N SER A 387 -23.23 13.24 -6.01
CA SER A 387 -24.61 13.38 -6.46
C SER A 387 -25.49 12.33 -5.81
N MET A 388 -26.60 12.78 -5.25
CA MET A 388 -27.65 11.91 -4.69
C MET A 388 -28.22 10.95 -5.74
N SER A 389 -28.37 11.37 -7.01
CA SER A 389 -28.86 10.48 -8.08
C SER A 389 -27.87 9.35 -8.35
N ARG A 390 -26.58 9.66 -8.41
CA ARG A 390 -25.51 8.68 -8.61
C ARG A 390 -25.48 7.65 -7.48
N ILE A 391 -25.60 8.09 -6.22
CA ILE A 391 -25.67 7.16 -5.08
C ILE A 391 -26.91 6.25 -5.21
N ARG A 392 -28.06 6.80 -5.58
CA ARG A 392 -29.29 6.02 -5.79
C ARG A 392 -29.12 4.97 -6.88
N ASP A 393 -28.52 5.33 -8.01
CA ASP A 393 -28.31 4.41 -9.13
C ASP A 393 -27.36 3.27 -8.73
N LEU A 394 -26.27 3.57 -8.03
CA LEU A 394 -25.34 2.57 -7.48
C LEU A 394 -26.04 1.61 -6.51
N LEU A 395 -26.83 2.14 -5.57
CA LEU A 395 -27.58 1.35 -4.60
C LEU A 395 -28.62 0.46 -5.30
N HIS A 396 -29.37 0.99 -6.25
CA HIS A 396 -30.37 0.24 -7.01
C HIS A 396 -29.72 -0.94 -7.75
N GLN A 397 -28.61 -0.72 -8.46
CA GLN A 397 -27.91 -1.80 -9.16
C GLN A 397 -27.36 -2.86 -8.20
N LYS A 398 -26.82 -2.46 -7.03
CA LYS A 398 -26.37 -3.42 -6.00
C LYS A 398 -27.53 -4.27 -5.48
N VAL A 399 -28.66 -3.64 -5.14
CA VAL A 399 -29.84 -4.31 -4.58
C VAL A 399 -30.44 -5.27 -5.60
N ALA A 400 -30.69 -4.82 -6.83
CA ALA A 400 -31.21 -5.67 -7.91
C ALA A 400 -30.29 -6.86 -8.19
N GLY A 401 -28.96 -6.66 -8.17
CA GLY A 401 -27.99 -7.74 -8.30
C GLY A 401 -28.05 -8.75 -7.16
N ASN A 402 -28.23 -8.28 -5.91
CA ASN A 402 -28.37 -9.15 -4.74
C ASN A 402 -29.67 -9.97 -4.79
N GLU A 403 -30.78 -9.36 -5.18
CA GLU A 403 -32.08 -10.01 -5.34
C GLU A 403 -32.04 -11.09 -6.44
N ALA A 404 -31.46 -10.76 -7.60
CA ALA A 404 -31.25 -11.73 -8.68
C ALA A 404 -30.34 -12.89 -8.24
N PHE A 405 -29.30 -12.62 -7.44
CA PHE A 405 -28.42 -13.65 -6.91
C PHE A 405 -29.16 -14.59 -5.94
N GLN A 406 -29.96 -14.04 -5.03
CA GLN A 406 -30.78 -14.81 -4.10
C GLN A 406 -31.85 -15.64 -4.83
N ALA A 407 -32.39 -15.14 -5.95
CA ALA A 407 -33.31 -15.85 -6.82
C ALA A 407 -32.63 -16.92 -7.70
N GLY A 408 -31.31 -17.13 -7.59
CA GLY A 408 -30.55 -18.08 -8.41
C GLY A 408 -30.32 -17.64 -9.86
N LYS A 409 -30.70 -16.41 -10.22
CA LYS A 409 -30.54 -15.82 -11.56
C LYS A 409 -29.15 -15.17 -11.69
N TYR A 410 -28.11 -16.00 -11.70
CA TYR A 410 -26.73 -15.54 -11.61
C TYR A 410 -26.27 -14.69 -12.81
N THR A 411 -26.84 -14.90 -14.01
CA THR A 411 -26.53 -14.10 -15.20
C THR A 411 -27.02 -12.66 -15.05
N GLU A 412 -28.26 -12.48 -14.59
CA GLU A 412 -28.89 -11.19 -14.31
C GLU A 412 -28.16 -10.47 -13.16
N ALA A 413 -27.83 -11.20 -12.08
CA ALA A 413 -27.03 -10.68 -10.98
C ALA A 413 -25.70 -10.09 -11.46
N LYS A 414 -24.96 -10.85 -12.28
CA LYS A 414 -23.69 -10.42 -12.89
C LYS A 414 -23.86 -9.15 -13.74
N GLU A 415 -24.97 -9.00 -14.45
CA GLU A 415 -25.26 -7.83 -15.29
C GLU A 415 -25.50 -6.58 -14.44
N HIS A 416 -26.31 -6.69 -13.38
CA HIS A 416 -26.53 -5.58 -12.43
C HIS A 416 -25.24 -5.14 -11.74
N TYR A 417 -24.41 -6.05 -11.25
CA TYR A 417 -23.11 -5.66 -10.67
C TYR A 417 -22.19 -5.03 -11.71
N THR A 418 -22.22 -5.50 -12.96
CA THR A 418 -21.44 -4.88 -14.05
C THR A 418 -21.92 -3.47 -14.35
N ALA A 419 -23.23 -3.22 -14.32
CA ALA A 419 -23.80 -1.88 -14.45
C ALA A 419 -23.35 -0.97 -13.29
N ALA A 420 -23.37 -1.47 -12.05
CA ALA A 420 -22.85 -0.72 -10.89
C ALA A 420 -21.37 -0.35 -11.06
N LEU A 421 -20.53 -1.29 -11.52
CA LEU A 421 -19.10 -1.07 -11.75
C LEU A 421 -18.82 -0.15 -12.97
N ALA A 422 -19.77 -0.01 -13.90
CA ALA A 422 -19.65 0.89 -15.04
C ALA A 422 -19.99 2.34 -14.69
N CYS A 423 -20.77 2.56 -13.63
CA CYS A 423 -20.91 3.87 -13.03
C CYS A 423 -19.54 4.30 -12.49
N ILE A 424 -18.85 5.18 -13.20
CA ILE A 424 -17.62 5.83 -12.73
C ILE A 424 -17.86 6.28 -11.28
N GLY A 425 -16.93 6.06 -10.35
CA GLY A 425 -17.08 6.35 -8.92
C GLY A 425 -15.80 6.15 -8.12
N ASP A 426 -15.69 6.88 -7.00
CA ASP A 426 -14.47 6.92 -6.16
C ASP A 426 -14.65 6.22 -4.81
N SER A 427 -15.82 5.63 -4.55
CA SER A 427 -16.10 4.84 -3.35
C SER A 427 -15.51 3.42 -3.46
N LEU A 428 -14.20 3.29 -3.27
CA LEU A 428 -13.46 2.03 -3.40
C LEU A 428 -14.05 0.87 -2.58
N PRO A 429 -14.46 1.03 -1.29
CA PRO A 429 -15.03 -0.06 -0.53
C PRO A 429 -16.34 -0.60 -1.13
N PHE A 430 -17.19 0.29 -1.67
CA PHE A 430 -18.42 -0.11 -2.34
C PHE A 430 -18.13 -0.94 -3.61
N PHE A 431 -17.17 -0.48 -4.43
CA PHE A 431 -16.79 -1.23 -5.63
C PHE A 431 -16.16 -2.57 -5.30
N ALA A 432 -15.39 -2.67 -4.21
CA ALA A 432 -14.87 -3.94 -3.71
C ALA A 432 -16.00 -4.95 -3.42
N VAL A 433 -17.08 -4.51 -2.78
CA VAL A 433 -18.29 -5.32 -2.53
C VAL A 433 -18.95 -5.74 -3.85
N CYS A 434 -19.10 -4.83 -4.82
CA CYS A 434 -19.67 -5.17 -6.13
C CYS A 434 -18.83 -6.19 -6.90
N PHE A 435 -17.49 -6.05 -6.90
CA PHE A 435 -16.59 -7.04 -7.48
C PHE A 435 -16.72 -8.40 -6.78
N TYR A 436 -16.74 -8.43 -5.44
CA TYR A 436 -16.94 -9.66 -4.68
C TYR A 436 -18.28 -10.35 -5.00
N ASN A 437 -19.38 -9.60 -5.02
CA ASN A 437 -20.70 -10.16 -5.33
C ASN A 437 -20.76 -10.68 -6.78
N ARG A 438 -20.12 -9.98 -7.72
CA ARG A 438 -20.01 -10.46 -9.10
C ARG A 438 -19.12 -11.70 -9.21
N ALA A 439 -18.05 -11.80 -8.43
CA ALA A 439 -17.23 -13.01 -8.33
C ALA A 439 -18.05 -14.21 -7.83
N ALA A 440 -18.94 -14.00 -6.86
CA ALA A 440 -19.85 -15.04 -6.39
C ALA A 440 -20.81 -15.50 -7.52
N ALA A 441 -21.35 -14.58 -8.30
CA ALA A 441 -22.18 -14.90 -9.47
C ALA A 441 -21.37 -15.66 -10.54
N PHE A 442 -20.15 -15.24 -10.84
CA PHE A 442 -19.25 -15.96 -11.76
C PHE A 442 -18.91 -17.37 -11.28
N GLN A 443 -18.65 -17.54 -9.98
CA GLN A 443 -18.42 -18.85 -9.39
C GLN A 443 -19.65 -19.77 -9.58
N ALA A 444 -20.85 -19.26 -9.35
CA ALA A 444 -22.10 -20.02 -9.54
C ALA A 444 -22.31 -20.42 -11.02
N LEU A 445 -21.87 -19.57 -11.95
CA LEU A 445 -21.84 -19.83 -13.39
C LEU A 445 -20.65 -20.71 -13.86
N ARG A 446 -19.81 -21.20 -12.93
CA ARG A 446 -18.58 -21.98 -13.21
C ARG A 446 -17.51 -21.23 -14.01
N HIS A 447 -17.58 -19.90 -14.05
CA HIS A 447 -16.54 -19.06 -14.63
C HIS A 447 -15.49 -18.72 -13.57
N VAL A 448 -14.62 -19.69 -13.26
CA VAL A 448 -13.70 -19.59 -12.11
C VAL A 448 -12.63 -18.52 -12.30
N THR A 449 -12.09 -18.36 -13.51
CA THR A 449 -11.09 -17.31 -13.82
C THR A 449 -11.66 -15.90 -13.72
N ASP A 450 -12.90 -15.70 -14.17
CA ASP A 450 -13.64 -14.45 -13.98
C ASP A 450 -13.82 -14.13 -12.49
N ALA A 451 -14.16 -15.14 -11.69
CA ALA A 451 -14.32 -14.98 -10.25
C ALA A 451 -12.99 -14.65 -9.54
N ILE A 452 -11.88 -15.30 -9.94
CA ILE A 452 -10.54 -14.99 -9.39
C ILE A 452 -10.15 -13.55 -9.72
N ALA A 453 -10.37 -13.11 -10.96
CA ALA A 453 -10.08 -11.75 -11.38
C ALA A 453 -10.87 -10.74 -10.54
N ASP A 454 -12.18 -10.93 -10.38
CA ASP A 454 -13.02 -10.03 -9.58
C ASP A 454 -12.66 -10.05 -8.09
N CYS A 455 -12.35 -11.20 -7.50
CA CYS A 455 -11.84 -11.24 -6.12
C CYS A 455 -10.52 -10.48 -5.99
N SER A 456 -9.63 -10.58 -6.98
CA SER A 456 -8.36 -9.85 -6.96
C SER A 456 -8.59 -8.34 -7.03
N GLN A 457 -9.51 -7.88 -7.88
CA GLN A 457 -9.94 -6.47 -7.90
C GLN A 457 -10.47 -6.03 -6.53
N ALA A 458 -11.37 -6.81 -5.92
CA ALA A 458 -11.93 -6.49 -4.62
C ALA A 458 -10.86 -6.34 -3.53
N ILE A 459 -9.85 -7.23 -3.53
CA ILE A 459 -8.74 -7.21 -2.57
C ILE A 459 -7.78 -6.03 -2.82
N ILE A 460 -7.61 -5.60 -4.06
CA ILE A 460 -6.78 -4.43 -4.38
C ILE A 460 -7.47 -3.15 -3.90
N LEU A 461 -8.78 -3.05 -4.12
CA LEU A 461 -9.57 -1.90 -3.67
C LEU A 461 -9.66 -1.84 -2.14
N GLU A 462 -9.90 -3.00 -1.50
CA GLU A 462 -9.94 -3.17 -0.05
C GLU A 462 -9.02 -4.30 0.43
N PRO A 463 -7.77 -3.98 0.80
CA PRO A 463 -6.76 -4.96 1.21
C PRO A 463 -7.13 -5.83 2.41
N MET A 464 -8.11 -5.40 3.20
CA MET A 464 -8.58 -6.07 4.41
C MET A 464 -9.92 -6.80 4.21
N TYR A 465 -10.40 -6.92 2.97
CA TYR A 465 -11.68 -7.57 2.69
C TYR A 465 -11.59 -9.10 2.81
N THR A 466 -11.83 -9.61 4.03
CA THR A 466 -11.62 -11.02 4.39
C THR A 466 -12.50 -11.98 3.58
N GLU A 467 -13.73 -11.60 3.27
CA GLU A 467 -14.64 -12.42 2.47
C GLU A 467 -14.10 -12.62 1.05
N ALA A 468 -13.52 -11.57 0.44
CA ALA A 468 -12.92 -11.67 -0.89
C ALA A 468 -11.63 -12.50 -0.89
N ILE A 469 -10.77 -12.34 0.12
CA ILE A 469 -9.55 -13.15 0.27
C ILE A 469 -9.92 -14.63 0.48
N SER A 470 -10.89 -14.92 1.34
CA SER A 470 -11.38 -16.28 1.58
C SER A 470 -11.97 -16.89 0.31
N LYS A 471 -12.81 -16.13 -0.41
CA LYS A 471 -13.36 -16.56 -1.70
C LYS A 471 -12.27 -16.90 -2.71
N ARG A 472 -11.25 -16.04 -2.84
CA ARG A 472 -10.15 -16.24 -3.76
C ARG A 472 -9.32 -17.48 -3.39
N ALA A 473 -9.06 -17.71 -2.10
CA ALA A 473 -8.44 -18.95 -1.62
C ALA A 473 -9.24 -20.20 -1.98
N ILE A 474 -10.57 -20.17 -1.88
CA ILE A 474 -11.45 -21.28 -2.33
C ILE A 474 -11.30 -21.49 -3.84
N LEU A 475 -11.28 -20.42 -4.63
CA LEU A 475 -11.17 -20.51 -6.08
C LEU A 475 -9.79 -21.04 -6.50
N TYR A 476 -8.71 -20.61 -5.84
CA TYR A 476 -7.37 -21.13 -6.05
C TYR A 476 -7.24 -22.61 -5.64
N GLU A 477 -7.85 -23.02 -4.52
CA GLU A 477 -7.94 -24.44 -4.14
C GLU A 477 -8.66 -25.25 -5.23
N LYS A 478 -9.76 -24.72 -5.77
CA LYS A 478 -10.49 -25.37 -6.88
C LYS A 478 -9.59 -25.59 -8.08
N VAL A 479 -8.91 -24.54 -8.58
CA VAL A 479 -8.01 -24.68 -9.73
C VAL A 479 -6.67 -25.36 -9.40
N ARG A 480 -6.51 -25.85 -8.16
CA ARG A 480 -5.30 -26.49 -7.64
C ARG A 480 -4.06 -25.60 -7.67
N ASP A 481 -4.25 -24.29 -7.67
CA ASP A 481 -3.17 -23.34 -7.41
C ASP A 481 -2.98 -23.22 -5.89
N TYR A 482 -2.41 -24.27 -5.30
CA TYR A 482 -2.20 -24.32 -3.86
C TYR A 482 -1.17 -23.28 -3.37
N ALA A 483 -0.29 -22.80 -4.25
CA ALA A 483 0.65 -21.75 -3.94
C ALA A 483 -0.08 -20.43 -3.66
N GLN A 484 -0.96 -19.99 -4.57
CA GLN A 484 -1.77 -18.79 -4.38
C GLN A 484 -2.78 -18.95 -3.24
N CYS A 485 -3.41 -20.13 -3.12
CA CYS A 485 -4.28 -20.45 -1.99
C CYS A 485 -3.56 -20.27 -0.64
N CYS A 486 -2.33 -20.78 -0.52
CA CYS A 486 -1.53 -20.64 0.70
C CYS A 486 -1.17 -19.18 1.01
N LEU A 487 -0.94 -18.33 0.00
CA LEU A 487 -0.67 -16.90 0.19
C LEU A 487 -1.90 -16.17 0.75
N ASP A 488 -3.08 -16.41 0.18
CA ASP A 488 -4.33 -15.81 0.65
C ASP A 488 -4.70 -16.28 2.06
N LEU A 489 -4.52 -17.58 2.37
CA LEU A 489 -4.74 -18.11 3.72
C LEU A 489 -3.76 -17.55 4.75
N GLN A 490 -2.51 -17.29 4.36
CA GLN A 490 -1.54 -16.62 5.23
C GLN A 490 -1.96 -15.18 5.52
N ARG A 491 -2.45 -14.46 4.50
CA ARG A 491 -2.97 -13.10 4.66
C ARG A 491 -4.17 -13.06 5.60
N LEU A 492 -5.13 -14.00 5.46
CA LEU A 492 -6.27 -14.14 6.37
C LEU A 492 -5.83 -14.44 7.80
N ARG A 493 -4.88 -15.36 7.98
CA ARG A 493 -4.33 -15.68 9.31
C ARG A 493 -3.74 -14.45 9.97
N THR A 494 -2.89 -13.70 9.28
CA THR A 494 -2.26 -12.48 9.82
C THR A 494 -3.32 -11.44 10.20
N PHE A 495 -4.37 -11.28 9.39
CA PHE A 495 -5.48 -10.40 9.72
C PHE A 495 -6.20 -10.82 11.01
N LEU A 496 -6.58 -12.09 11.12
CA LEU A 496 -7.28 -12.63 12.29
C LEU A 496 -6.41 -12.57 13.57
N GLU A 497 -5.10 -12.79 13.44
CA GLU A 497 -4.12 -12.66 14.53
C GLU A 497 -4.00 -11.20 15.00
N ASN A 498 -3.90 -10.25 14.07
CA ASN A 498 -3.83 -8.81 14.40
C ASN A 498 -5.12 -8.32 15.06
N GLN A 499 -6.28 -8.79 14.59
CA GLN A 499 -7.57 -8.46 15.19
C GLN A 499 -7.70 -9.04 16.62
N LYS A 500 -7.16 -10.24 16.87
CA LYS A 500 -7.09 -10.85 18.22
C LYS A 500 -6.20 -10.06 19.19
N LEU A 501 -5.19 -9.32 18.68
CA LEU A 501 -4.34 -8.45 19.50
C LEU A 501 -5.05 -7.14 19.86
N GLN A 502 -5.82 -6.55 18.94
CA GLN A 502 -6.58 -5.31 19.19
C GLN A 502 -7.68 -5.49 20.25
N VAL A 503 -8.37 -6.63 20.27
CA VAL A 503 -9.38 -6.94 21.31
C VAL A 503 -8.75 -7.07 22.71
N ARG A 504 -7.49 -7.53 22.80
CA ARG A 504 -6.76 -7.59 24.08
C ARG A 504 -6.36 -6.21 24.63
N ILE A 505 -6.35 -5.18 23.77
CA ILE A 505 -6.01 -3.79 24.13
C ILE A 505 -7.28 -2.96 24.46
N GLY A 506 -8.46 -3.60 24.57
CA GLY A 506 -9.68 -2.96 25.08
C GLY A 506 -10.49 -2.17 24.05
N GLN A 507 -10.20 -2.28 22.75
CA GLN A 507 -11.03 -1.69 21.70
C GLN A 507 -12.05 -2.72 21.19
N SER A 508 -13.30 -2.59 21.66
CA SER A 508 -14.41 -3.47 21.29
C SER A 508 -15.04 -3.03 19.97
N THR A 509 -15.03 -3.91 18.96
CA THR A 509 -15.97 -3.84 17.82
C THR A 509 -17.15 -4.78 18.08
N PRO A 510 -18.41 -4.30 18.02
CA PRO A 510 -19.59 -5.16 18.10
C PRO A 510 -19.83 -5.85 16.75
N GLY A 511 -20.02 -7.17 16.78
CA GLY A 511 -20.63 -7.91 15.67
C GLY A 511 -19.78 -9.03 15.07
N ARG A 512 -20.24 -10.26 15.29
CA ARG A 512 -20.07 -11.50 14.49
C ARG A 512 -18.65 -12.03 14.23
N LEU A 513 -18.27 -13.03 15.03
CA LEU A 513 -17.90 -14.40 14.64
C LEU A 513 -17.05 -15.03 15.76
N ASN A 514 -17.02 -16.36 15.82
CA ASN A 514 -16.25 -17.12 16.80
C ASN A 514 -14.76 -17.09 16.38
N ARG A 515 -14.11 -15.92 16.52
CA ARG A 515 -12.80 -15.58 15.94
C ARG A 515 -11.68 -16.60 16.16
N THR A 516 -11.71 -17.31 17.30
CA THR A 516 -10.77 -18.38 17.61
C THR A 516 -10.99 -19.64 16.77
N GLU A 517 -12.25 -19.95 16.49
CA GLU A 517 -12.64 -21.05 15.62
C GLU A 517 -12.31 -20.75 14.17
N ASP A 518 -12.55 -19.52 13.70
CA ASP A 518 -12.17 -19.08 12.34
C ASP A 518 -10.65 -19.17 12.13
N LEU A 519 -9.86 -18.73 13.11
CA LEU A 519 -8.40 -18.85 13.05
C LEU A 519 -7.95 -20.32 13.00
N ARG A 520 -8.57 -21.19 13.81
CA ARG A 520 -8.28 -22.62 13.81
C ARG A 520 -8.63 -23.26 12.47
N GLN A 521 -9.76 -22.89 11.89
CA GLN A 521 -10.19 -23.36 10.57
C GLN A 521 -9.24 -22.90 9.46
N VAL A 522 -8.84 -21.62 9.45
CA VAL A 522 -7.86 -21.09 8.50
C VAL A 522 -6.51 -21.78 8.64
N GLN A 523 -6.05 -22.06 9.87
CA GLN A 523 -4.81 -22.80 10.11
C GLN A 523 -4.87 -24.24 9.62
N ALA A 524 -5.97 -24.95 9.91
CA ALA A 524 -6.19 -26.31 9.43
C ALA A 524 -6.26 -26.35 7.89
N TRP A 525 -6.95 -25.39 7.29
CA TRP A 525 -7.04 -25.24 5.84
C TRP A 525 -5.68 -24.93 5.21
N LEU A 526 -4.89 -24.03 5.81
CA LEU A 526 -3.52 -23.75 5.37
C LEU A 526 -2.63 -24.98 5.44
N ALA A 527 -2.75 -25.80 6.50
CA ALA A 527 -1.99 -27.03 6.64
C ALA A 527 -2.36 -28.04 5.53
N LYS A 528 -3.66 -28.20 5.25
CA LYS A 528 -4.17 -29.02 4.14
C LYS A 528 -3.64 -28.52 2.79
N ALA A 529 -3.78 -27.23 2.50
CA ALA A 529 -3.31 -26.63 1.25
C ALA A 529 -1.79 -26.81 1.05
N LYS A 530 -0.98 -26.66 2.11
CA LYS A 530 0.46 -26.93 2.07
C LYS A 530 0.79 -28.40 1.80
N ALA A 531 -0.01 -29.33 2.34
CA ALA A 531 0.17 -30.75 2.08
C ALA A 531 -0.17 -31.10 0.61
N GLU A 532 -1.23 -30.51 0.05
CA GLU A 532 -1.57 -30.67 -1.37
C GLU A 532 -0.53 -30.02 -2.29
N MET A 533 0.00 -28.85 -1.93
CA MET A 533 1.07 -28.18 -2.69
C MET A 533 2.32 -29.05 -2.85
N ARG A 534 2.67 -29.84 -1.83
CA ARG A 534 3.83 -30.77 -1.88
C ARG A 534 3.64 -31.93 -2.86
N LYS A 535 2.41 -32.23 -3.26
CA LYS A 535 2.13 -33.29 -4.25
C LYS A 535 2.40 -32.83 -5.69
N ASP A 536 2.68 -31.55 -5.89
CA ASP A 536 3.06 -30.93 -7.16
C ASP A 536 2.11 -31.29 -8.32
N TYR A 537 0.81 -31.27 -8.04
CA TYR A 537 -0.19 -31.54 -9.06
C TYR A 537 -0.32 -30.34 -10.01
N PRO A 538 -0.50 -30.58 -11.32
CA PRO A 538 -0.75 -29.51 -12.26
C PRO A 538 -2.08 -28.80 -11.93
N LEU A 539 -2.18 -27.53 -12.36
CA LEU A 539 -3.42 -26.77 -12.26
C LEU A 539 -4.58 -27.50 -12.95
N ASP A 540 -5.82 -27.21 -12.55
CA ASP A 540 -6.99 -27.69 -13.28
C ASP A 540 -7.22 -26.83 -14.53
N TYR A 541 -6.60 -27.23 -15.63
CA TYR A 541 -6.62 -26.49 -16.90
C TYR A 541 -8.02 -26.37 -17.52
N TYR A 542 -8.88 -27.39 -17.34
CA TYR A 542 -10.26 -27.32 -17.84
C TYR A 542 -11.05 -26.26 -17.07
N MET A 543 -10.91 -26.24 -15.74
CA MET A 543 -11.60 -25.25 -14.92
C MET A 543 -11.07 -23.82 -15.12
N ILE A 544 -9.76 -23.66 -15.39
CA ILE A 544 -9.18 -22.36 -15.77
C ILE A 544 -9.81 -21.83 -17.07
N LEU A 545 -9.96 -22.67 -18.09
CA LEU A 545 -10.61 -22.26 -19.34
C LEU A 545 -12.15 -22.24 -19.26
N GLY A 546 -12.75 -22.67 -18.14
CA GLY A 546 -14.20 -22.76 -17.98
C GLY A 546 -14.83 -23.82 -18.89
N LEU A 547 -14.12 -24.93 -19.11
CA LEU A 547 -14.51 -26.02 -20.01
C LEU A 547 -14.83 -27.29 -19.23
N GLU A 548 -15.67 -28.13 -19.83
CA GLU A 548 -15.85 -29.51 -19.39
C GLU A 548 -14.82 -30.43 -20.07
N HIS A 549 -14.52 -31.57 -19.44
CA HIS A 549 -13.53 -32.53 -19.91
C HIS A 549 -13.83 -33.10 -21.31
N ARG A 550 -15.12 -33.12 -21.71
CA ARG A 550 -15.58 -33.63 -23.01
C ARG A 550 -15.53 -32.59 -24.15
N CYS A 551 -14.87 -31.45 -23.95
CA CYS A 551 -14.84 -30.36 -24.93
C CYS A 551 -14.01 -30.69 -26.19
N THR A 552 -14.38 -30.07 -27.32
CA THR A 552 -13.65 -30.24 -28.59
C THR A 552 -12.43 -29.31 -28.66
N SER A 553 -11.49 -29.60 -29.56
CA SER A 553 -10.34 -28.69 -29.80
C SER A 553 -10.77 -27.30 -30.27
N ALA A 554 -11.94 -27.18 -30.93
CA ALA A 554 -12.51 -25.90 -31.31
C ALA A 554 -13.02 -25.11 -30.09
N ASP A 555 -13.64 -25.79 -29.13
CA ASP A 555 -14.10 -25.17 -27.87
C ASP A 555 -12.93 -24.64 -27.05
N ILE A 556 -11.83 -25.40 -26.99
CA ILE A 556 -10.59 -24.99 -26.30
C ILE A 556 -10.04 -23.69 -26.89
N LYS A 557 -9.89 -23.63 -28.22
CA LYS A 557 -9.43 -22.42 -28.93
C LYS A 557 -10.36 -21.23 -28.70
N LYS A 558 -11.67 -21.46 -28.75
CA LYS A 558 -12.69 -20.42 -28.53
C LYS A 558 -12.64 -19.88 -27.10
N ALA A 559 -12.55 -20.76 -26.11
CA ALA A 559 -12.48 -20.41 -24.69
C ALA A 559 -11.20 -19.63 -24.38
N TYR A 560 -10.05 -20.10 -24.88
CA TYR A 560 -8.77 -19.39 -24.73
C TYR A 560 -8.84 -17.99 -25.35
N LYS A 561 -9.31 -17.85 -26.59
CA LYS A 561 -9.41 -16.53 -27.24
C LYS A 561 -10.30 -15.57 -26.44
N LYS A 562 -11.41 -16.06 -25.89
CA LYS A 562 -12.32 -15.28 -25.04
C LYS A 562 -11.64 -14.87 -23.72
N ALA A 563 -11.00 -15.81 -23.03
CA ALA A 563 -10.34 -15.57 -21.75
C ALA A 563 -9.13 -14.65 -21.89
N ALA A 564 -8.25 -14.90 -22.87
CA ALA A 564 -7.08 -14.08 -23.15
C ALA A 564 -7.47 -12.64 -23.51
N LEU A 565 -8.52 -12.43 -24.32
CA LEU A 565 -8.98 -11.09 -24.65
C LEU A 565 -9.52 -10.34 -23.44
N LYS A 566 -10.20 -11.05 -22.52
CA LYS A 566 -10.84 -10.46 -21.34
C LYS A 566 -9.83 -10.13 -20.24
N HIS A 567 -8.87 -11.02 -20.00
CA HIS A 567 -7.91 -10.92 -18.90
C HIS A 567 -6.52 -10.41 -19.34
N HIS A 568 -6.41 -9.82 -20.53
CA HIS A 568 -5.16 -9.24 -20.98
C HIS A 568 -4.72 -8.09 -20.05
N PRO A 569 -3.48 -8.08 -19.51
CA PRO A 569 -3.03 -7.07 -18.55
C PRO A 569 -3.27 -5.62 -19.00
N ASP A 570 -2.98 -5.31 -20.27
CA ASP A 570 -3.18 -3.97 -20.83
C ASP A 570 -4.64 -3.50 -20.83
N LYS A 571 -5.62 -4.42 -20.93
CA LYS A 571 -7.04 -4.06 -21.00
C LYS A 571 -7.67 -3.87 -19.63
N VAL A 572 -7.25 -4.66 -18.65
CA VAL A 572 -7.83 -4.59 -17.29
C VAL A 572 -7.41 -3.30 -16.60
N GLY A 573 -6.17 -2.83 -16.80
CA GLY A 573 -5.70 -1.55 -16.26
C GLY A 573 -6.42 -0.32 -16.83
N GLN A 574 -6.86 -0.36 -18.10
CA GLN A 574 -7.56 0.76 -18.75
C GLN A 574 -8.98 1.01 -18.21
N PHE A 575 -9.62 0.03 -17.55
CA PHE A 575 -10.94 0.24 -16.97
C PHE A 575 -10.90 1.21 -15.77
N ILE A 576 -9.73 1.29 -15.10
CA ILE A 576 -9.52 2.04 -13.87
C ILE A 576 -9.00 3.46 -14.13
N SER A 577 -8.42 3.73 -15.30
CA SER A 577 -7.94 5.06 -15.71
C SER A 577 -9.03 6.10 -15.99
N LYS A 578 -10.31 5.77 -15.75
CA LYS A 578 -11.44 6.72 -15.89
C LYS A 578 -11.67 7.58 -14.63
N GLY A 579 -10.96 7.32 -13.53
CA GLY A 579 -10.97 8.13 -12.29
C GLY A 579 -9.88 9.21 -12.23
N GLU A 580 -9.29 9.60 -13.37
CA GLU A 580 -8.13 10.51 -13.46
C GLU A 580 -8.42 11.98 -13.09
N GLY A 581 -9.64 12.33 -12.68
CA GLY A 581 -9.98 13.64 -12.11
C GLY A 581 -10.37 13.53 -10.64
N GLY A 582 -9.61 14.15 -9.74
CA GLY A 582 -9.98 14.30 -8.32
C GLY A 582 -8.84 14.11 -7.32
N VAL A 583 -9.17 14.15 -6.01
CA VAL A 583 -8.20 14.02 -4.90
C VAL A 583 -7.56 12.62 -4.83
N HIS A 584 -8.13 11.62 -5.51
CA HIS A 584 -7.71 10.20 -5.45
C HIS A 584 -6.87 9.71 -6.63
N VAL A 585 -6.44 10.60 -7.55
CA VAL A 585 -5.71 10.23 -8.80
C VAL A 585 -4.49 9.34 -8.54
N ARG A 586 -3.73 9.58 -7.47
CA ARG A 586 -2.56 8.77 -7.14
C ARG A 586 -2.93 7.33 -6.74
N ARG A 587 -3.95 7.18 -5.91
CA ARG A 587 -4.44 5.88 -5.44
C ARG A 587 -4.95 5.05 -6.62
N TRP A 588 -5.61 5.68 -7.60
CA TRP A 588 -6.06 5.02 -8.82
C TRP A 588 -4.92 4.46 -9.68
N LYS A 589 -3.78 5.16 -9.75
CA LYS A 589 -2.60 4.68 -10.47
C LYS A 589 -1.96 3.46 -9.79
N GLU A 590 -1.86 3.48 -8.47
CA GLU A 590 -1.35 2.34 -7.67
C GLU A 590 -2.26 1.12 -7.81
N ILE A 591 -3.58 1.32 -7.69
CA ILE A 591 -4.60 0.29 -7.96
C ILE A 591 -4.42 -0.28 -9.36
N SER A 592 -4.31 0.58 -10.40
CA SER A 592 -4.15 0.13 -11.79
C SER A 592 -2.90 -0.75 -11.97
N ASN A 593 -1.77 -0.40 -11.36
CA ASN A 593 -0.54 -1.18 -11.47
C ASN A 593 -0.68 -2.56 -10.79
N GLU A 594 -1.32 -2.61 -9.62
CA GLU A 594 -1.55 -3.87 -8.91
C GLU A 594 -2.51 -4.78 -9.69
N VAL A 595 -3.54 -4.17 -10.28
CA VAL A 595 -4.51 -4.85 -11.14
C VAL A 595 -3.84 -5.46 -12.36
N GLN A 596 -2.92 -4.73 -13.00
CA GLN A 596 -2.14 -5.25 -14.12
C GLN A 596 -1.26 -6.43 -13.70
N ARG A 597 -0.65 -6.38 -12.51
CA ARG A 597 0.20 -7.47 -11.99
C ARG A 597 -0.61 -8.74 -11.72
N GLU A 598 -1.74 -8.63 -11.04
CA GLU A 598 -2.63 -9.78 -10.80
C GLU A 598 -3.19 -10.34 -12.11
N ALA A 599 -3.54 -9.47 -13.07
CA ALA A 599 -3.99 -9.89 -14.39
C ALA A 599 -2.90 -10.64 -15.18
N ASP A 600 -1.63 -10.24 -15.07
CA ASP A 600 -0.49 -10.95 -15.70
C ASP A 600 -0.33 -12.36 -15.14
N GLY A 601 -0.43 -12.53 -13.82
CA GLY A 601 -0.41 -13.85 -13.18
C GLY A 601 -1.52 -14.76 -13.70
N LEU A 602 -2.76 -14.25 -13.73
CA LEU A 602 -3.91 -15.00 -14.25
C LEU A 602 -3.77 -15.32 -15.74
N PHE A 603 -3.27 -14.37 -16.54
CA PHE A 603 -3.05 -14.54 -17.98
C PHE A 603 -2.03 -15.64 -18.28
N LYS A 604 -0.96 -15.74 -17.47
CA LYS A 604 0.01 -16.85 -17.55
C LYS A 604 -0.66 -18.20 -17.30
N SER A 605 -1.50 -18.31 -16.28
CA SER A 605 -2.24 -19.56 -15.99
C SER A 605 -3.20 -19.94 -17.13
N ILE A 606 -3.87 -18.96 -17.74
CA ILE A 606 -4.71 -19.17 -18.94
C ILE A 606 -3.86 -19.67 -20.12
N GLY A 607 -2.67 -19.09 -20.33
CA GLY A 607 -1.73 -19.50 -21.37
C GLY A 607 -1.22 -20.93 -21.18
N GLN A 608 -0.85 -21.29 -19.95
CA GLN A 608 -0.43 -22.65 -19.59
C GLN A 608 -1.54 -23.67 -19.84
N ALA A 609 -2.78 -23.35 -19.43
CA ALA A 609 -3.93 -24.22 -19.68
C ALA A 609 -4.16 -24.46 -21.17
N TYR A 610 -4.06 -23.42 -21.99
CA TYR A 610 -4.18 -23.57 -23.45
C TYR A 610 -3.03 -24.36 -24.06
N ALA A 611 -1.78 -24.13 -23.62
CA ALA A 611 -0.61 -24.84 -24.14
C ALA A 611 -0.75 -26.36 -23.99
N VAL A 612 -1.21 -26.83 -22.82
CA VAL A 612 -1.41 -28.26 -22.55
C VAL A 612 -2.66 -28.80 -23.26
N LEU A 613 -3.79 -28.09 -23.19
CA LEU A 613 -5.06 -28.63 -23.71
C LEU A 613 -5.19 -28.54 -25.23
N SER A 614 -4.48 -27.63 -25.89
CA SER A 614 -4.55 -27.46 -27.35
C SER A 614 -3.73 -28.49 -28.12
N ASP A 615 -2.69 -29.06 -27.51
CA ASP A 615 -1.90 -30.15 -28.07
C ASP A 615 -2.57 -31.51 -27.75
N PRO A 616 -2.87 -32.35 -28.77
CA PRO A 616 -3.55 -33.62 -28.54
C PRO A 616 -2.80 -34.61 -27.64
N GLN A 617 -1.47 -34.64 -27.71
CA GLN A 617 -0.65 -35.57 -26.95
C GLN A 617 -0.56 -35.12 -25.49
N GLU A 618 -0.21 -33.85 -25.25
CA GLU A 618 -0.15 -33.26 -23.91
C GLU A 618 -1.51 -33.30 -23.21
N ARG A 619 -2.61 -33.04 -23.94
CA ARG A 619 -3.97 -33.18 -23.42
C ARG A 619 -4.26 -34.62 -23.01
N SER A 620 -3.95 -35.61 -23.86
CA SER A 620 -4.18 -37.02 -23.55
C SER A 620 -3.38 -37.47 -22.32
N ASP A 621 -2.13 -37.03 -22.20
CA ASP A 621 -1.28 -37.33 -21.05
C ASP A 621 -1.79 -36.66 -19.77
N TYR A 622 -2.26 -35.42 -19.86
CA TYR A 622 -2.93 -34.72 -18.76
C TYR A 622 -4.20 -35.46 -18.31
N ASP A 623 -5.07 -35.83 -19.26
CA ASP A 623 -6.34 -36.52 -19.01
C ASP A 623 -6.10 -37.89 -18.34
N ARG A 624 -5.14 -38.67 -18.84
CA ARG A 624 -4.74 -39.96 -18.25
C ARG A 624 -4.26 -39.81 -16.80
N LYS A 625 -3.49 -38.74 -16.51
CA LYS A 625 -3.04 -38.42 -15.15
C LYS A 625 -4.20 -37.95 -14.26
N GLU A 626 -5.17 -37.20 -14.79
CA GLU A 626 -6.40 -36.83 -14.06
C GLU A 626 -7.22 -38.06 -13.68
N ASP A 627 -7.47 -38.97 -14.62
CA ASP A 627 -8.27 -40.18 -14.38
C ASP A 627 -7.61 -41.09 -13.34
N SER A 628 -6.29 -41.25 -13.45
CA SER A 628 -5.49 -41.99 -12.45
C SER A 628 -5.60 -41.36 -11.05
N ARG A 629 -5.66 -40.03 -10.95
CA ARG A 629 -5.85 -39.31 -9.68
C ARG A 629 -7.24 -39.52 -9.11
N LYS A 630 -8.28 -39.40 -9.93
CA LYS A 630 -9.68 -39.65 -9.52
C LYS A 630 -9.87 -41.09 -9.05
N LEU A 631 -9.25 -42.05 -9.74
CA LEU A 631 -9.24 -43.46 -9.34
C LEU A 631 -8.56 -43.63 -7.97
N ARG A 632 -7.35 -43.10 -7.78
CA ARG A 632 -6.65 -43.17 -6.48
C ARG A 632 -7.44 -42.54 -5.34
N ALA A 633 -8.10 -41.41 -5.59
CA ALA A 633 -8.97 -40.77 -4.60
C ALA A 633 -10.17 -41.67 -4.23
N ASN A 634 -10.82 -42.28 -5.23
CA ASN A 634 -11.94 -43.21 -5.02
C ASN A 634 -11.52 -44.51 -4.33
N PHE A 635 -10.35 -45.06 -4.66
CA PHE A 635 -9.81 -46.25 -4.00
C PHE A 635 -9.42 -45.97 -2.53
N GLY A 636 -8.82 -44.82 -2.23
CA GLY A 636 -8.54 -44.41 -0.85
C GLY A 636 -9.81 -44.25 -0.01
N ILE A 637 -10.90 -43.75 -0.62
CA ILE A 637 -12.22 -43.70 0.02
C ILE A 637 -12.77 -45.12 0.26
N TYR A 638 -12.66 -46.01 -0.73
CA TYR A 638 -13.13 -47.40 -0.61
C TYR A 638 -12.37 -48.20 0.46
N GLU A 639 -11.06 -48.01 0.61
CA GLU A 639 -10.27 -48.61 1.69
C GLU A 639 -10.64 -48.06 3.07
N ILE A 640 -10.92 -46.76 3.20
CA ILE A 640 -11.42 -46.17 4.46
C ILE A 640 -12.78 -46.79 4.83
N TYR A 641 -13.70 -46.93 3.87
CA TYR A 641 -15.00 -47.57 4.11
C TYR A 641 -14.86 -49.06 4.47
N ARG A 642 -13.95 -49.78 3.80
CA ARG A 642 -13.67 -51.20 4.10
C ARG A 642 -13.07 -51.38 5.50
N ASN A 643 -12.06 -50.58 5.85
CA ASN A 643 -11.42 -50.64 7.17
C ASN A 643 -12.36 -50.20 8.31
N ALA A 644 -13.33 -49.32 8.02
CA ALA A 644 -14.38 -48.97 8.97
C ALA A 644 -15.42 -50.10 9.17
N GLN A 645 -15.63 -50.95 8.17
CA GLN A 645 -16.51 -52.13 8.24
C GLN A 645 -15.81 -53.38 8.82
N GLU A 646 -14.49 -53.50 8.66
CA GLU A 646 -13.67 -54.58 9.21
C GLU A 646 -13.18 -54.28 10.65
N ALA A 647 -13.53 -53.13 11.23
CA ALA A 647 -13.29 -52.83 12.63
C ALA A 647 -14.08 -53.82 13.51
N PRO A 648 -13.45 -54.62 14.39
CA PRO A 648 -14.13 -55.63 15.18
C PRO A 648 -15.21 -54.97 16.04
N GLY A 649 -16.43 -55.48 15.91
CA GLY A 649 -17.61 -54.99 16.62
C GLY A 649 -17.33 -54.88 18.11
N ARG A 650 -17.70 -53.74 18.70
CA ARG A 650 -17.89 -53.63 20.15
C ARG A 650 -19.13 -54.43 20.55
N ASP A 651 -19.02 -55.75 20.53
CA ASP A 651 -19.84 -56.62 21.36
C ASP A 651 -19.27 -56.56 22.77
N GLY A 652 -19.80 -55.63 23.56
CA GLY A 652 -19.34 -55.46 24.92
C GLY A 652 -20.07 -54.32 25.60
N TRP A 653 -21.36 -54.50 25.85
CA TRP A 653 -22.04 -54.03 27.07
C TRP A 653 -23.41 -54.71 27.18
N LYS A 654 -23.41 -55.94 27.69
CA LYS A 654 -24.54 -56.50 28.44
C LYS A 654 -24.31 -56.22 29.92
N SER A 655 -25.24 -55.49 30.53
CA SER A 655 -25.87 -55.77 31.83
C SER A 655 -25.00 -56.40 32.94
N SER A 656 -24.70 -55.60 33.96
CA SER A 656 -24.66 -56.03 35.36
C SER A 656 -25.48 -55.06 36.21
N ARG A 657 -26.53 -55.58 36.84
CA ARG A 657 -27.40 -54.85 37.79
C ARG A 657 -26.65 -54.53 39.08
N GLY A 658 -27.01 -53.39 39.68
CA GLY A 658 -26.79 -52.97 41.06
C GLY A 658 -27.74 -51.83 41.35
#